data_AF-A0A947J7S2-F1
#
_entry.id   AF-A0A947J7S2-F1
#
_cell.length_a   1.000
_cell.length_b   1.000
_cell.length_c   1.000
_cell.angle_alpha   90.00
_cell.angle_beta   90.00
_cell.angle_gamma   90.00
#
_symmetry.space_group_name_H-M   'P 1'
#
loop_
_entity.id
_entity.type
_entity.pdbx_description
1 polymer ?
#
loop_
_entity_poly.entity_id
_entity_poly.type
_entity_poly.pdbx_seq_one_letter_code
_entity_poly.pdbx_strand_id
1 'polypeptide(L)'
;MKTMTKSLILLVFFGILSPSIIFADDFNPNFILSDEEMQNSQSMNRDDIQAFLNDKDGYISNLRTDDKDGVRRTSSDIIYRAATEYQINPKYLLVKLQKEQSLITDKNPSENQLNGATGYGINESCGWSCTNYLNNKGFGKQVDSAAGIIRWYYDNVNSQSWIKKAGASYTIDSTPVVPANFATAFLYTYTPHIQGNQNFWTLWQRWFDQVYPNGTLVTTVDNPSIYLIQDGKKRLITSMTALITRFDPKMIITVPSSELTRYDEGKNLSLPNYSILKNNNTYYLLDYDTLRPFESANVFSALGYNPDEVIDVTSGDIGDYELGKIITSNISRPTGELWRVIENKQLYFVKDNTYHPIYDPIIAENNYKGMRPIEVKASQMHDLTYGDPVLLRDGTLVGITGSNKIYAIANGKKQHIANEQVFNGLGYKWSNIIWINELAGIAHQTAEPIYLNSAVVDTIARVDITEDEVKTASAGEMIVTPTSETKFIGPEFDTDIDSYLVADYDSKQILAGKNIDYVRPLASFTKVLTSYLALENGLDLNSSTAYNPSLHKSEYHRYRVAEGEKIKNSDLLDALLISSLNTPARMLVSNISDGEDAFITKMNNQVIGWGLVKTKFVEPAGTSLENVSTAREYLTIFVNSTKNVIMQEHMSKPSYEYTEILDLNNDPDHSDIHSNKLARTTHNNYTIIASKTGYLDEAGSGLTMWIERNSDHKQFVLVTMGNPDYEHRFDDPEALLEWTLDKF
;
A
#
# COMPACT_ATOMS: atom_id res chain seq x y z
N MET A 1 -68.65 -40.97 -0.35
CA MET A 1 -67.60 -41.05 0.69
C MET A 1 -66.26 -40.84 0.01
N LYS A 2 -65.43 -39.90 0.49
CA LYS A 2 -64.13 -39.44 -0.07
C LYS A 2 -64.14 -38.88 -1.51
N THR A 3 -63.68 -37.64 -1.61
CA THR A 3 -63.43 -36.85 -2.81
C THR A 3 -62.03 -37.11 -3.37
N MET A 4 -61.87 -37.07 -4.70
CA MET A 4 -60.56 -36.98 -5.35
C MET A 4 -60.02 -35.55 -5.26
N THR A 5 -58.75 -35.39 -4.93
CA THR A 5 -58.07 -34.08 -4.93
C THR A 5 -56.98 -34.08 -5.99
N LYS A 6 -57.02 -33.09 -6.89
CA LYS A 6 -55.99 -32.85 -7.91
C LYS A 6 -54.78 -32.21 -7.23
N SER A 7 -53.57 -32.64 -7.58
CA SER A 7 -52.36 -31.83 -7.38
C SER A 7 -51.88 -31.30 -8.72
N LEU A 8 -51.84 -29.98 -8.83
CA LEU A 8 -51.46 -29.22 -10.01
C LEU A 8 -49.93 -29.04 -10.00
N ILE A 9 -49.23 -29.57 -11.00
CA ILE A 9 -47.79 -29.29 -11.18
C ILE A 9 -47.68 -27.87 -11.75
N LEU A 10 -47.27 -26.92 -10.92
CA LEU A 10 -47.00 -25.55 -11.34
C LEU A 10 -45.53 -25.43 -11.76
N LEU A 11 -45.26 -25.59 -13.06
CA LEU A 11 -44.00 -25.13 -13.64
C LEU A 11 -43.89 -23.60 -13.47
N VAL A 12 -42.85 -23.14 -12.79
CA VAL A 12 -42.47 -21.72 -12.79
C VAL A 12 -41.45 -21.49 -13.91
N PHE A 13 -41.78 -20.56 -14.79
CA PHE A 13 -41.05 -20.24 -16.01
C PHE A 13 -39.72 -19.54 -15.70
N PHE A 14 -38.62 -19.96 -16.34
CA PHE A 14 -37.41 -19.13 -16.43
C PHE A 14 -37.67 -17.99 -17.43
N GLY A 15 -37.66 -16.75 -16.94
CA GLY A 15 -37.74 -15.56 -17.79
C GLY A 15 -36.36 -15.21 -18.35
N ILE A 16 -36.18 -15.37 -19.66
CA ILE A 16 -34.96 -15.00 -20.38
C ILE A 16 -34.87 -13.47 -20.47
N LEU A 17 -33.83 -12.89 -19.86
CA LEU A 17 -33.33 -11.55 -20.19
C LEU A 17 -31.81 -11.62 -20.28
N SER A 18 -31.31 -11.83 -21.50
CA SER A 18 -29.88 -11.72 -21.82
C SER A 18 -29.50 -10.25 -21.97
N PRO A 19 -28.37 -9.84 -21.38
CA PRO A 19 -27.47 -8.93 -22.06
C PRO A 19 -26.07 -9.55 -22.22
N SER A 20 -25.58 -9.48 -23.46
CA SER A 20 -24.17 -9.38 -23.85
C SER A 20 -23.13 -10.32 -23.19
N ILE A 21 -22.68 -11.30 -23.96
CA ILE A 21 -21.41 -12.01 -23.76
C ILE A 21 -20.25 -11.01 -23.91
N ILE A 22 -19.39 -10.90 -22.90
CA ILE A 22 -18.01 -10.34 -22.87
C ILE A 22 -17.49 -10.58 -21.43
N PHE A 23 -16.36 -11.23 -21.17
CA PHE A 23 -15.62 -12.24 -21.96
C PHE A 23 -15.89 -13.65 -21.38
N ALA A 24 -15.03 -14.63 -21.68
CA ALA A 24 -14.88 -15.85 -20.88
C ALA A 24 -13.39 -16.22 -20.85
N ASP A 25 -12.69 -15.85 -19.77
CA ASP A 25 -11.41 -16.48 -19.45
C ASP A 25 -11.68 -17.94 -19.05
N ASP A 26 -10.94 -18.86 -19.65
CA ASP A 26 -11.36 -20.26 -19.70
C ASP A 26 -11.17 -20.92 -18.31
N PHE A 27 -12.28 -21.31 -17.68
CA PHE A 27 -12.27 -21.90 -16.34
C PHE A 27 -11.43 -23.20 -16.34
N ASN A 28 -10.32 -23.20 -15.61
CA ASN A 28 -9.44 -24.36 -15.51
C ASN A 28 -9.89 -25.29 -14.36
N PRO A 29 -10.49 -26.48 -14.63
CA PRO A 29 -10.89 -27.40 -13.57
C PRO A 29 -9.70 -28.00 -12.82
N ASN A 30 -8.47 -27.89 -13.33
CA ASN A 30 -7.26 -28.42 -12.67
C ASN A 30 -6.62 -27.39 -11.73
N PHE A 31 -7.02 -26.11 -11.78
CA PHE A 31 -6.52 -25.05 -10.91
C PHE A 31 -7.63 -24.03 -10.64
N ILE A 32 -8.25 -24.12 -9.46
CA ILE A 32 -9.36 -23.23 -9.07
C ILE A 32 -8.88 -22.11 -8.13
N LEU A 33 -7.99 -22.48 -7.21
CA LEU A 33 -7.42 -21.62 -6.16
C LEU A 33 -6.08 -22.21 -5.74
N SER A 34 -5.10 -21.39 -5.36
CA SER A 34 -3.82 -21.85 -4.80
C SER A 34 -3.89 -22.22 -3.32
N ASP A 35 -2.90 -22.99 -2.85
CA ASP A 35 -2.75 -23.34 -1.42
C ASP A 35 -2.44 -22.12 -0.55
N GLU A 36 -1.73 -21.15 -1.13
CA GLU A 36 -1.41 -19.85 -0.52
C GLU A 36 -2.67 -18.98 -0.39
N GLU A 37 -3.40 -18.78 -1.49
CA GLU A 37 -4.68 -18.05 -1.44
C GLU A 37 -5.67 -18.71 -0.48
N MET A 38 -5.79 -20.04 -0.45
CA MET A 38 -6.73 -20.72 0.45
C MET A 38 -6.38 -20.55 1.93
N GLN A 39 -5.09 -20.49 2.28
CA GLN A 39 -4.62 -20.42 3.67
C GLN A 39 -4.30 -18.98 4.15
N ASN A 40 -4.38 -17.98 3.26
CA ASN A 40 -4.17 -16.58 3.63
C ASN A 40 -5.34 -16.01 4.47
N SER A 41 -5.35 -16.38 5.75
CA SER A 41 -6.28 -15.89 6.78
C SER A 41 -6.18 -14.39 7.05
N GLN A 42 -5.04 -13.75 6.72
CA GLN A 42 -4.83 -12.31 6.93
C GLN A 42 -5.36 -11.45 5.79
N SER A 43 -5.75 -12.05 4.66
CA SER A 43 -6.18 -11.32 3.44
C SER A 43 -7.43 -10.44 3.58
N MET A 44 -8.15 -10.50 4.71
CA MET A 44 -9.12 -9.50 5.14
C MET A 44 -9.17 -9.43 6.67
N ASN A 45 -9.01 -8.24 7.25
CA ASN A 45 -9.30 -8.01 8.66
C ASN A 45 -10.84 -7.85 8.90
N ARG A 46 -11.27 -7.61 10.15
CA ARG A 46 -12.71 -7.47 10.49
C ARG A 46 -13.39 -6.32 9.75
N ASP A 47 -12.69 -5.20 9.62
CA ASP A 47 -13.22 -3.99 8.98
C ASP A 47 -13.25 -4.15 7.46
N ASP A 48 -12.27 -4.84 6.85
CA ASP A 48 -12.30 -5.21 5.44
C ASP A 48 -13.52 -6.10 5.12
N ILE A 49 -13.79 -7.10 5.97
CA ILE A 49 -14.96 -7.98 5.82
C ILE A 49 -16.24 -7.16 5.99
N GLN A 50 -16.30 -6.28 6.99
CA GLN A 50 -17.45 -5.41 7.20
C GLN A 50 -17.69 -4.45 6.01
N ALA A 51 -16.62 -3.85 5.46
CA ALA A 51 -16.68 -2.96 4.31
C ALA A 51 -17.16 -3.71 3.06
N PHE A 52 -16.64 -4.91 2.80
CA PHE A 52 -17.12 -5.77 1.72
C PHE A 52 -18.60 -6.15 1.88
N LEU A 53 -19.04 -6.51 3.09
CA LEU A 53 -20.46 -6.82 3.32
C LEU A 53 -21.36 -5.58 3.15
N ASN A 54 -20.88 -4.40 3.55
CA ASN A 54 -21.60 -3.13 3.37
C ASN A 54 -21.74 -2.76 1.88
N ASP A 55 -20.67 -2.91 1.08
CA ASP A 55 -20.67 -2.67 -0.37
C ASP A 55 -21.67 -3.57 -1.12
N LYS A 56 -21.79 -4.83 -0.70
CA LYS A 56 -22.74 -5.79 -1.29
C LYS A 56 -24.20 -5.59 -0.85
N ASP A 57 -24.44 -4.69 0.13
CA ASP A 57 -25.77 -4.24 0.59
C ASP A 57 -26.76 -5.41 0.90
N GLY A 58 -26.21 -6.53 1.36
CA GLY A 58 -26.97 -7.71 1.78
C GLY A 58 -27.32 -7.68 3.25
N TYR A 59 -28.32 -8.47 3.65
CA TYR A 59 -28.84 -8.54 5.04
C TYR A 59 -27.74 -8.82 6.07
N ILE A 60 -26.78 -9.70 5.73
CA ILE A 60 -25.77 -10.10 6.70
C ILE A 60 -24.78 -8.99 7.05
N SER A 61 -24.71 -7.88 6.30
CA SER A 61 -23.90 -6.70 6.64
C SER A 61 -24.18 -6.18 8.06
N ASN A 62 -25.44 -6.21 8.48
CA ASN A 62 -25.89 -5.70 9.78
C ASN A 62 -26.27 -6.82 10.76
N LEU A 63 -26.05 -8.09 10.40
CA LEU A 63 -26.45 -9.24 11.21
C LEU A 63 -25.62 -9.34 12.50
N ARG A 64 -26.33 -9.41 13.63
CA ARG A 64 -25.76 -9.78 14.94
C ARG A 64 -26.38 -11.06 15.49
N THR A 65 -25.60 -12.14 15.48
CA THR A 65 -26.02 -13.53 15.79
C THR A 65 -24.93 -14.24 16.59
N ASP A 66 -25.21 -15.45 17.07
CA ASP A 66 -24.29 -16.19 17.95
C ASP A 66 -23.19 -16.89 17.13
N ASP A 67 -21.97 -16.89 17.67
CA ASP A 67 -20.83 -17.65 17.14
C ASP A 67 -20.92 -19.15 17.51
N LYS A 68 -19.84 -19.92 17.27
CA LYS A 68 -19.77 -21.34 17.61
C LYS A 68 -19.93 -21.63 19.10
N ASP A 69 -19.46 -20.70 19.93
CA ASP A 69 -19.39 -20.77 21.39
C ASP A 69 -20.62 -20.13 22.06
N GLY A 70 -21.59 -19.65 21.27
CA GLY A 70 -22.85 -19.05 21.74
C GLY A 70 -22.76 -17.56 22.07
N VAL A 71 -21.69 -16.87 21.66
CA VAL A 71 -21.49 -15.44 21.94
C VAL A 71 -21.95 -14.59 20.77
N ARG A 72 -22.79 -13.58 21.06
CA ARG A 72 -23.40 -12.74 20.02
C ARG A 72 -22.43 -11.73 19.42
N ARG A 73 -22.18 -11.84 18.12
CA ARG A 73 -21.19 -11.08 17.33
C ARG A 73 -21.77 -10.56 16.02
N THR A 74 -21.06 -9.65 15.35
CA THR A 74 -21.35 -9.30 13.96
C THR A 74 -20.94 -10.45 13.04
N SER A 75 -21.58 -10.54 11.87
CA SER A 75 -21.18 -11.45 10.79
C SER A 75 -19.70 -11.32 10.43
N SER A 76 -19.18 -10.09 10.37
CA SER A 76 -17.77 -9.75 10.13
C SER A 76 -16.81 -10.34 11.17
N ASP A 77 -17.11 -10.18 12.47
CA ASP A 77 -16.30 -10.73 13.58
C ASP A 77 -16.38 -12.27 13.60
N ILE A 78 -17.52 -12.87 13.24
CA ILE A 78 -17.67 -14.33 13.08
C ILE A 78 -16.80 -14.87 11.95
N ILE A 79 -16.85 -14.25 10.76
CA ILE A 79 -16.07 -14.66 9.58
C ILE A 79 -14.57 -14.52 9.86
N TYR A 80 -14.15 -13.38 10.42
CA TYR A 80 -12.76 -13.14 10.78
C TYR A 80 -12.22 -14.16 11.79
N ARG A 81 -12.99 -14.47 12.84
CA ARG A 81 -12.57 -15.41 13.89
C ARG A 81 -12.40 -16.82 13.32
N ALA A 82 -13.37 -17.33 12.57
CA ALA A 82 -13.27 -18.62 11.91
C ALA A 82 -12.08 -18.68 10.93
N ALA A 83 -11.88 -17.63 10.12
CA ALA A 83 -10.74 -17.51 9.22
C ALA A 83 -9.39 -17.56 9.97
N THR A 84 -9.28 -16.82 11.07
CA THR A 84 -8.05 -16.74 11.89
C THR A 84 -7.78 -18.04 12.64
N GLU A 85 -8.78 -18.60 13.33
CA GLU A 85 -8.67 -19.79 14.19
C GLU A 85 -8.20 -21.03 13.40
N TYR A 86 -8.70 -21.19 12.18
CA TYR A 86 -8.32 -22.31 11.30
C TYR A 86 -7.29 -21.96 10.23
N GLN A 87 -6.76 -20.74 10.22
CA GLN A 87 -5.82 -20.27 9.19
C GLN A 87 -6.34 -20.50 7.76
N ILE A 88 -7.57 -20.05 7.49
CA ILE A 88 -8.26 -20.15 6.18
C ILE A 88 -8.66 -18.75 5.72
N ASN A 89 -8.64 -18.51 4.41
CA ASN A 89 -8.91 -17.21 3.84
C ASN A 89 -10.38 -16.74 4.05
N PRO A 90 -10.61 -15.53 4.60
CA PRO A 90 -11.97 -14.98 4.77
C PRO A 90 -12.71 -14.73 3.44
N LYS A 91 -12.01 -14.42 2.35
CA LYS A 91 -12.56 -14.32 0.98
C LYS A 91 -13.18 -15.65 0.54
N TYR A 92 -12.57 -16.79 0.90
CA TYR A 92 -13.15 -18.12 0.63
C TYR A 92 -14.48 -18.30 1.36
N LEU A 93 -14.56 -17.90 2.63
CA LEU A 93 -15.80 -17.96 3.42
C LEU A 93 -16.89 -17.04 2.83
N LEU A 94 -16.52 -15.85 2.34
CA LEU A 94 -17.44 -14.93 1.66
C LEU A 94 -17.98 -15.52 0.33
N VAL A 95 -17.11 -16.10 -0.51
CA VAL A 95 -17.56 -16.81 -1.72
C VAL A 95 -18.46 -17.98 -1.36
N LYS A 96 -18.15 -18.75 -0.31
CA LYS A 96 -18.98 -19.86 0.18
C LYS A 96 -20.36 -19.39 0.62
N LEU A 97 -20.46 -18.36 1.46
CA LEU A 97 -21.73 -17.78 1.90
C LEU A 97 -22.62 -17.35 0.73
N GLN A 98 -22.02 -16.84 -0.36
CA GLN A 98 -22.76 -16.52 -1.59
C GLN A 98 -23.13 -17.75 -2.41
N LYS A 99 -22.15 -18.61 -2.71
CA LYS A 99 -22.34 -19.78 -3.58
C LYS A 99 -23.42 -20.72 -3.03
N GLU A 100 -23.43 -20.91 -1.72
CA GLU A 100 -24.23 -21.95 -1.07
C GLU A 100 -25.64 -21.45 -0.71
N GLN A 101 -25.80 -20.19 -0.28
CA GLN A 101 -27.08 -19.65 0.22
C GLN A 101 -27.39 -18.20 -0.22
N SER A 102 -26.60 -17.62 -1.14
CA SER A 102 -26.71 -16.23 -1.64
C SER A 102 -26.61 -15.12 -0.58
N LEU A 103 -26.06 -15.43 0.60
CA LEU A 103 -26.19 -14.59 1.79
C LEU A 103 -25.44 -13.25 1.74
N ILE A 104 -24.44 -13.09 0.86
CA ILE A 104 -23.68 -11.84 0.75
C ILE A 104 -24.54 -10.73 0.14
N THR A 105 -25.39 -11.07 -0.85
CA THR A 105 -26.21 -10.10 -1.60
C THR A 105 -27.71 -10.19 -1.30
N ASP A 106 -28.18 -11.24 -0.63
CA ASP A 106 -29.60 -11.39 -0.30
C ASP A 106 -30.01 -10.40 0.81
N LYS A 107 -31.01 -9.57 0.52
CA LYS A 107 -31.55 -8.57 1.45
C LYS A 107 -32.59 -9.13 2.41
N ASN A 108 -33.17 -10.30 2.14
CA ASN A 108 -34.24 -10.91 2.92
C ASN A 108 -34.06 -12.44 3.07
N PRO A 109 -32.91 -12.93 3.58
CA PRO A 109 -32.66 -14.35 3.68
C PRO A 109 -33.58 -15.03 4.70
N SER A 110 -34.01 -16.24 4.37
CA SER A 110 -34.77 -17.09 5.28
C SER A 110 -33.93 -17.59 6.46
N GLU A 111 -34.59 -17.95 7.56
CA GLU A 111 -33.91 -18.57 8.71
C GLU A 111 -33.15 -19.85 8.29
N ASN A 112 -33.66 -20.61 7.33
CA ASN A 112 -32.98 -21.81 6.81
C ASN A 112 -31.68 -21.48 6.07
N GLN A 113 -31.63 -20.40 5.28
CA GLN A 113 -30.38 -19.92 4.67
C GLN A 113 -29.35 -19.55 5.75
N LEU A 114 -29.75 -18.80 6.78
CA LEU A 114 -28.85 -18.45 7.90
C LEU A 114 -28.41 -19.67 8.70
N ASN A 115 -29.28 -20.67 8.86
CA ASN A 115 -29.01 -21.88 9.61
C ASN A 115 -28.08 -22.86 8.89
N GLY A 116 -28.08 -22.86 7.55
CA GLY A 116 -27.22 -23.67 6.66
C GLY A 116 -26.27 -22.83 5.82
N ALA A 117 -25.77 -21.72 6.36
CA ALA A 117 -25.13 -20.62 5.63
C ALA A 117 -24.01 -21.02 4.64
N THR A 118 -23.29 -22.11 4.91
CA THR A 118 -22.16 -22.61 4.10
C THR A 118 -22.40 -24.01 3.50
N GLY A 119 -23.61 -24.54 3.71
CA GLY A 119 -24.01 -25.91 3.36
C GLY A 119 -23.35 -26.99 4.23
N TYR A 120 -22.68 -26.65 5.33
CA TYR A 120 -21.87 -27.61 6.08
C TYR A 120 -22.74 -28.66 6.80
N GLY A 121 -22.32 -29.92 6.67
CA GLY A 121 -22.99 -31.07 7.30
C GLY A 121 -24.24 -31.57 6.55
N ILE A 122 -24.58 -30.95 5.42
CA ILE A 122 -25.67 -31.37 4.51
C ILE A 122 -25.11 -32.34 3.47
N ASN A 123 -25.79 -33.45 3.22
CA ASN A 123 -25.48 -34.37 2.12
C ASN A 123 -26.77 -34.81 1.40
N GLU A 124 -26.65 -35.40 0.21
CA GLU A 124 -27.80 -35.77 -0.63
C GLU A 124 -28.74 -36.81 0.00
N SER A 125 -28.25 -37.63 0.94
CA SER A 125 -29.01 -38.73 1.54
C SER A 125 -29.93 -38.31 2.70
N CYS A 126 -29.59 -37.23 3.43
CA CYS A 126 -30.37 -36.75 4.57
C CYS A 126 -30.72 -35.25 4.52
N GLY A 127 -30.10 -34.46 3.63
CA GLY A 127 -30.38 -33.03 3.47
C GLY A 127 -30.36 -32.26 4.79
N TRP A 128 -31.41 -31.46 5.02
CA TRP A 128 -31.61 -30.67 6.24
C TRP A 128 -31.90 -31.50 7.51
N SER A 129 -31.94 -32.83 7.43
CA SER A 129 -32.09 -33.74 8.58
C SER A 129 -30.79 -34.44 9.00
N CYS A 130 -29.68 -34.19 8.30
CA CYS A 130 -28.38 -34.78 8.64
C CYS A 130 -27.91 -34.37 10.05
N THR A 131 -27.48 -35.33 10.88
CA THR A 131 -27.00 -35.07 12.25
C THR A 131 -25.85 -34.06 12.30
N ASN A 132 -24.92 -34.10 11.33
CA ASN A 132 -23.81 -33.15 11.25
C ASN A 132 -24.29 -31.72 10.97
N TYR A 133 -25.32 -31.54 10.13
CA TYR A 133 -25.98 -30.24 9.95
C TYR A 133 -26.70 -29.80 11.24
N LEU A 134 -27.49 -30.69 11.88
CA LEU A 134 -28.25 -30.35 13.08
C LEU A 134 -27.35 -29.90 14.24
N ASN A 135 -26.17 -30.52 14.41
CA ASN A 135 -25.20 -30.13 15.43
C ASN A 135 -24.53 -28.77 15.14
N ASN A 136 -24.39 -28.43 13.85
CA ASN A 136 -23.74 -27.21 13.35
C ASN A 136 -24.73 -26.21 12.76
N LYS A 137 -25.99 -26.25 13.20
CA LYS A 137 -27.06 -25.35 12.77
C LYS A 137 -26.79 -23.94 13.30
N GLY A 138 -26.87 -22.93 12.42
CA GLY A 138 -26.74 -21.51 12.76
C GLY A 138 -25.52 -20.86 12.10
N PHE A 139 -25.63 -19.58 11.76
CA PHE A 139 -24.64 -18.84 10.96
C PHE A 139 -23.21 -18.97 11.51
N GLY A 140 -23.02 -18.75 12.83
CA GLY A 140 -21.73 -18.88 13.50
C GLY A 140 -21.08 -20.26 13.30
N LYS A 141 -21.83 -21.32 13.61
CA LYS A 141 -21.36 -22.72 13.48
C LYS A 141 -21.12 -23.14 12.04
N GLN A 142 -21.91 -22.64 11.09
CA GLN A 142 -21.76 -22.91 9.66
C GLN A 142 -20.49 -22.25 9.09
N VAL A 143 -20.22 -20.99 9.47
CA VAL A 143 -18.99 -20.27 9.06
C VAL A 143 -17.76 -20.91 9.68
N ASP A 144 -17.82 -21.22 10.97
CA ASP A 144 -16.78 -21.94 11.71
C ASP A 144 -16.44 -23.30 11.05
N SER A 145 -17.45 -24.15 10.87
CA SER A 145 -17.25 -25.49 10.31
C SER A 145 -16.72 -25.47 8.87
N ALA A 146 -17.06 -24.44 8.07
CA ALA A 146 -16.58 -24.29 6.71
C ALA A 146 -15.09 -23.91 6.63
N ALA A 147 -14.57 -23.18 7.62
CA ALA A 147 -13.14 -22.96 7.77
C ALA A 147 -12.46 -24.22 8.35
N GLY A 148 -12.99 -24.76 9.44
CA GLY A 148 -12.44 -25.92 10.15
C GLY A 148 -12.27 -27.16 9.28
N ILE A 149 -13.22 -27.45 8.37
CA ILE A 149 -13.11 -28.62 7.48
C ILE A 149 -11.97 -28.51 6.47
N ILE A 150 -11.65 -27.31 5.97
CA ILE A 150 -10.53 -27.12 5.03
C ILE A 150 -9.20 -27.25 5.76
N ARG A 151 -9.06 -26.68 6.96
CA ARG A 151 -7.88 -26.91 7.81
C ARG A 151 -7.72 -28.39 8.15
N TRP A 152 -8.80 -29.06 8.55
CA TRP A 152 -8.80 -30.49 8.82
C TRP A 152 -8.37 -31.31 7.59
N TYR A 153 -8.72 -30.90 6.37
CA TYR A 153 -8.20 -31.54 5.15
C TYR A 153 -6.68 -31.37 4.98
N TYR A 154 -6.12 -30.17 5.18
CA TYR A 154 -4.67 -29.96 5.18
C TYR A 154 -3.97 -30.90 6.18
N ASP A 155 -4.50 -30.99 7.39
CA ASP A 155 -3.89 -31.75 8.48
C ASP A 155 -4.02 -33.28 8.30
N ASN A 156 -5.02 -33.74 7.53
CA ASN A 156 -5.37 -35.17 7.41
C ASN A 156 -5.25 -35.77 6.00
N VAL A 157 -4.90 -34.99 4.96
CA VAL A 157 -4.76 -35.50 3.58
C VAL A 157 -3.81 -36.70 3.45
N ASN A 158 -2.82 -36.81 4.33
CA ASN A 158 -1.88 -37.93 4.34
C ASN A 158 -2.41 -39.17 5.07
N SER A 159 -3.33 -39.02 6.03
CA SER A 159 -3.90 -40.13 6.82
C SER A 159 -5.25 -40.64 6.30
N GLN A 160 -5.97 -39.84 5.51
CA GLN A 160 -7.32 -40.14 5.03
C GLN A 160 -7.34 -40.36 3.51
N SER A 161 -7.57 -41.60 3.08
CA SER A 161 -7.50 -41.99 1.65
C SER A 161 -8.63 -41.45 0.77
N TRP A 162 -9.69 -40.90 1.35
CA TRP A 162 -10.84 -40.35 0.62
C TRP A 162 -10.72 -38.85 0.32
N ILE A 163 -9.80 -38.15 0.98
CA ILE A 163 -9.47 -36.75 0.67
C ILE A 163 -8.71 -36.73 -0.65
N LYS A 164 -9.15 -35.90 -1.61
CA LYS A 164 -8.46 -35.77 -2.89
C LYS A 164 -7.13 -35.04 -2.70
N LYS A 165 -6.15 -35.40 -3.53
CA LYS A 165 -4.75 -34.94 -3.45
C LYS A 165 -4.33 -34.23 -4.74
N ALA A 166 -3.38 -33.30 -4.61
CA ALA A 166 -2.68 -32.71 -5.75
C ALA A 166 -2.01 -33.81 -6.61
N GLY A 167 -1.94 -33.59 -7.93
CA GLY A 167 -1.29 -34.46 -8.91
C GLY A 167 -1.97 -35.80 -9.21
N ALA A 168 -3.03 -36.15 -8.49
CA ALA A 168 -3.79 -37.39 -8.71
C ALA A 168 -5.02 -37.14 -9.60
N SER A 169 -5.35 -38.10 -10.48
CA SER A 169 -6.51 -38.00 -11.38
C SER A 169 -7.79 -38.51 -10.72
N TYR A 170 -8.86 -37.72 -10.83
CA TYR A 170 -10.21 -38.06 -10.36
C TYR A 170 -11.24 -37.85 -11.48
N THR A 171 -12.26 -38.71 -11.56
CA THR A 171 -13.39 -38.48 -12.47
C THR A 171 -14.44 -37.63 -11.75
N ILE A 172 -14.63 -36.39 -12.21
CA ILE A 172 -15.63 -35.44 -11.71
C ILE A 172 -16.59 -35.10 -12.85
N ASP A 173 -17.90 -35.28 -12.65
CA ASP A 173 -18.93 -35.08 -13.70
C ASP A 173 -18.54 -35.73 -15.06
N SER A 174 -18.07 -36.99 -15.02
CA SER A 174 -17.54 -37.76 -16.17
C SER A 174 -16.28 -37.21 -16.85
N THR A 175 -15.66 -36.16 -16.31
CA THR A 175 -14.45 -35.53 -16.84
C THR A 175 -13.23 -35.87 -15.95
N PRO A 176 -12.06 -36.23 -16.51
CA PRO A 176 -10.86 -36.40 -15.72
C PRO A 176 -10.31 -35.04 -15.26
N VAL A 177 -10.13 -34.88 -13.96
CA VAL A 177 -9.55 -33.70 -13.31
C VAL A 177 -8.31 -34.13 -12.53
N VAL A 178 -7.21 -33.40 -12.70
CA VAL A 178 -5.95 -33.57 -11.97
C VAL A 178 -5.66 -32.28 -11.21
N PRO A 179 -6.09 -32.15 -9.94
CA PRO A 179 -5.86 -30.93 -9.17
C PRO A 179 -4.38 -30.60 -9.07
N ALA A 180 -3.99 -29.38 -9.42
CA ALA A 180 -2.59 -28.95 -9.42
C ALA A 180 -2.03 -28.73 -7.99
N ASN A 181 -2.91 -28.46 -7.02
CA ASN A 181 -2.58 -28.12 -5.63
C ASN A 181 -3.63 -28.70 -4.66
N PHE A 182 -3.40 -28.59 -3.35
CA PHE A 182 -4.29 -29.16 -2.34
C PHE A 182 -5.61 -28.40 -2.21
N ALA A 183 -5.63 -27.07 -2.29
CA ALA A 183 -6.82 -26.23 -2.23
C ALA A 183 -7.84 -26.60 -3.32
N THR A 184 -7.39 -26.74 -4.57
CA THR A 184 -8.19 -27.24 -5.69
C THR A 184 -8.69 -28.66 -5.42
N ALA A 185 -7.84 -29.55 -4.88
CA ALA A 185 -8.26 -30.91 -4.53
C ALA A 185 -9.31 -30.92 -3.38
N PHE A 186 -9.20 -30.02 -2.42
CA PHE A 186 -10.11 -29.88 -1.28
C PHE A 186 -11.45 -29.27 -1.68
N LEU A 187 -11.45 -28.32 -2.63
CA LEU A 187 -12.65 -27.82 -3.29
C LEU A 187 -13.43 -28.96 -3.98
N TYR A 188 -12.75 -29.88 -4.69
CA TYR A 188 -13.38 -31.09 -5.22
C TYR A 188 -13.66 -32.18 -4.17
N THR A 189 -13.04 -32.14 -3.00
CA THR A 189 -13.36 -33.03 -1.87
C THR A 189 -14.67 -32.60 -1.22
N TYR A 190 -14.87 -31.29 -1.07
CA TYR A 190 -16.09 -30.69 -0.52
C TYR A 190 -17.25 -30.65 -1.54
N THR A 191 -17.01 -30.15 -2.75
CA THR A 191 -17.99 -30.08 -3.85
C THR A 191 -17.50 -30.94 -5.01
N PRO A 192 -17.94 -32.20 -5.16
CA PRO A 192 -17.47 -33.11 -6.21
C PRO A 192 -18.14 -32.84 -7.58
N HIS A 193 -18.26 -31.57 -7.97
CA HIS A 193 -18.87 -31.13 -9.23
C HIS A 193 -18.05 -30.01 -9.89
N ILE A 194 -17.93 -30.05 -11.22
CA ILE A 194 -17.26 -29.03 -12.04
C ILE A 194 -18.05 -27.72 -11.99
N GLN A 195 -19.36 -27.74 -12.28
CA GLN A 195 -20.17 -26.51 -12.29
C GLN A 195 -20.18 -25.80 -10.94
N GLY A 196 -20.23 -26.55 -9.83
CA GLY A 196 -20.19 -25.98 -8.49
C GLY A 196 -18.85 -25.31 -8.15
N ASN A 197 -17.76 -25.73 -8.78
CA ASN A 197 -16.44 -25.13 -8.62
C ASN A 197 -16.18 -24.00 -9.63
N GLN A 198 -16.72 -24.09 -10.85
CA GLN A 198 -16.78 -22.97 -11.78
C GLN A 198 -17.54 -21.78 -11.18
N ASN A 199 -18.69 -22.03 -10.53
CA ASN A 199 -19.43 -20.97 -9.82
C ASN A 199 -18.61 -20.36 -8.66
N PHE A 200 -17.82 -21.15 -7.94
CA PHE A 200 -16.88 -20.62 -6.93
C PHE A 200 -15.83 -19.73 -7.60
N TRP A 201 -15.18 -20.22 -8.65
CA TRP A 201 -14.14 -19.49 -9.38
C TRP A 201 -14.66 -18.18 -9.98
N THR A 202 -15.80 -18.18 -10.66
CA THR A 202 -16.40 -16.96 -11.22
C THR A 202 -16.75 -15.94 -10.14
N LEU A 203 -17.22 -16.38 -8.96
CA LEU A 203 -17.45 -15.49 -7.82
C LEU A 203 -16.13 -14.95 -7.25
N TRP A 204 -15.09 -15.79 -7.17
CA TRP A 204 -13.75 -15.40 -6.73
C TRP A 204 -13.15 -14.34 -7.66
N GLN A 205 -13.05 -14.61 -8.96
CA GLN A 205 -12.49 -13.65 -9.93
C GLN A 205 -13.25 -12.32 -9.93
N ARG A 206 -14.59 -12.37 -10.03
CA ARG A 206 -15.45 -11.18 -10.06
C ARG A 206 -15.34 -10.30 -8.82
N TRP A 207 -14.97 -10.86 -7.68
CA TRP A 207 -14.87 -10.13 -6.42
C TRP A 207 -13.44 -9.83 -6.00
N PHE A 208 -12.46 -10.61 -6.47
CA PHE A 208 -11.13 -10.62 -5.87
C PHE A 208 -9.92 -10.68 -6.83
N ASP A 209 -10.08 -10.56 -8.15
CA ASP A 209 -8.92 -10.45 -9.05
C ASP A 209 -8.29 -9.04 -9.09
N GLN A 210 -7.02 -8.95 -9.50
CA GLN A 210 -6.22 -7.72 -9.57
C GLN A 210 -5.68 -7.50 -11.00
N VAL A 211 -6.08 -6.40 -11.62
CA VAL A 211 -5.69 -6.05 -13.00
C VAL A 211 -4.95 -4.71 -13.00
N TYR A 212 -3.66 -4.72 -13.33
CA TYR A 212 -2.91 -3.49 -13.59
C TYR A 212 -3.48 -2.76 -14.83
N PRO A 213 -3.70 -1.44 -14.77
CA PRO A 213 -4.19 -0.66 -15.91
C PRO A 213 -3.26 -0.71 -17.13
N ASN A 214 -3.84 -0.62 -18.33
CA ASN A 214 -3.09 -0.46 -19.58
C ASN A 214 -2.09 0.71 -19.47
N GLY A 215 -0.86 0.46 -19.94
CA GLY A 215 0.26 1.41 -19.84
C GLY A 215 1.16 1.21 -18.62
N THR A 216 0.81 0.34 -17.68
CA THR A 216 1.64 0.09 -16.49
C THR A 216 2.96 -0.62 -16.86
N LEU A 217 4.09 -0.07 -16.40
CA LEU A 217 5.41 -0.67 -16.55
C LEU A 217 5.80 -1.46 -15.31
N VAL A 218 6.04 -2.76 -15.48
CA VAL A 218 6.34 -3.69 -14.39
C VAL A 218 7.72 -4.33 -14.55
N THR A 219 8.42 -4.52 -13.44
CA THR A 219 9.60 -5.39 -13.31
C THR A 219 9.39 -6.33 -12.12
N THR A 220 10.19 -7.38 -12.01
CA THR A 220 10.15 -8.30 -10.85
C THR A 220 11.41 -8.17 -10.00
N VAL A 221 11.38 -8.71 -8.78
CA VAL A 221 12.53 -8.71 -7.86
C VAL A 221 13.62 -9.69 -8.31
N ASP A 222 13.23 -10.82 -8.88
CA ASP A 222 14.08 -11.93 -9.30
C ASP A 222 14.53 -11.82 -10.78
N ASN A 223 13.77 -11.11 -11.61
CA ASN A 223 14.13 -10.82 -13.00
C ASN A 223 14.00 -9.31 -13.32
N PRO A 224 15.10 -8.60 -13.65
CA PRO A 224 15.10 -7.17 -13.98
C PRO A 224 14.55 -6.85 -15.39
N SER A 225 13.93 -7.83 -16.06
CA SER A 225 13.23 -7.64 -17.32
C SER A 225 12.00 -6.76 -17.11
N ILE A 226 11.89 -5.71 -17.92
CA ILE A 226 10.80 -4.73 -17.84
C ILE A 226 9.73 -5.12 -18.86
N TYR A 227 8.48 -5.20 -18.42
CA TYR A 227 7.32 -5.48 -19.25
C TYR A 227 6.35 -4.30 -19.23
N LEU A 228 5.68 -4.07 -20.36
CA LEU A 228 4.50 -3.22 -20.45
C LEU A 228 3.24 -4.08 -20.32
N ILE A 229 2.34 -3.72 -19.42
CA ILE A 229 0.99 -4.30 -19.34
C ILE A 229 0.07 -3.54 -20.29
N GLN A 230 -0.51 -4.25 -21.26
CA GLN A 230 -1.38 -3.70 -22.29
C GLN A 230 -2.29 -4.80 -22.86
N ASP A 231 -3.61 -4.54 -22.84
CA ASP A 231 -4.65 -5.37 -23.47
C ASP A 231 -4.64 -6.84 -23.01
N GLY A 232 -4.47 -7.04 -21.70
CA GLY A 232 -4.39 -8.37 -21.08
C GLY A 232 -3.06 -9.09 -21.30
N LYS A 233 -2.07 -8.44 -21.93
CA LYS A 233 -0.76 -9.02 -22.25
C LYS A 233 0.37 -8.27 -21.56
N LYS A 234 1.47 -8.97 -21.32
CA LYS A 234 2.76 -8.39 -20.94
C LYS A 234 3.67 -8.36 -22.16
N ARG A 235 4.24 -7.20 -22.49
CA ARG A 235 5.13 -7.01 -23.65
C ARG A 235 6.53 -6.72 -23.14
N LEU A 236 7.47 -7.67 -23.32
CA LEU A 236 8.86 -7.50 -22.86
C LEU A 236 9.54 -6.34 -23.59
N ILE A 237 10.05 -5.36 -22.85
CA ILE A 237 10.86 -4.26 -23.37
C ILE A 237 12.32 -4.73 -23.40
N THR A 238 12.85 -4.94 -24.61
CA THR A 238 14.13 -5.64 -24.83
C THR A 238 15.35 -4.71 -24.86
N SER A 239 15.17 -3.39 -24.83
CA SER A 239 16.28 -2.43 -24.75
C SER A 239 15.91 -1.14 -24.01
N MET A 240 16.90 -0.52 -23.37
CA MET A 240 16.74 0.78 -22.72
C MET A 240 16.33 1.87 -23.72
N THR A 241 16.79 1.81 -24.98
CA THR A 241 16.38 2.77 -26.02
C THR A 241 14.90 2.62 -26.40
N ALA A 242 14.38 1.40 -26.47
CA ALA A 242 12.96 1.15 -26.68
C ALA A 242 12.11 1.64 -25.50
N LEU A 243 12.62 1.53 -24.26
CA LEU A 243 11.98 2.09 -23.07
C LEU A 243 11.92 3.63 -23.11
N ILE A 244 13.07 4.32 -23.13
CA ILE A 244 13.15 5.78 -22.91
C ILE A 244 12.55 6.62 -24.04
N THR A 245 12.37 6.04 -25.24
CA THR A 245 11.70 6.72 -26.36
C THR A 245 10.17 6.60 -26.30
N ARG A 246 9.64 5.72 -25.45
CA ARG A 246 8.20 5.46 -25.28
C ARG A 246 7.66 5.94 -23.93
N PHE A 247 8.43 5.74 -22.86
CA PHE A 247 7.99 5.88 -21.47
C PHE A 247 9.07 6.53 -20.58
N ASP A 248 8.68 7.02 -19.40
CA ASP A 248 9.64 7.45 -18.37
C ASP A 248 10.00 6.24 -17.46
N PRO A 249 11.28 5.83 -17.36
CA PRO A 249 11.71 4.73 -16.49
C PRO A 249 11.34 4.91 -15.01
N LYS A 250 11.09 6.14 -14.54
CA LYS A 250 10.60 6.37 -13.16
C LYS A 250 9.26 5.70 -12.87
N MET A 251 8.45 5.47 -13.91
CA MET A 251 7.13 4.85 -13.82
C MET A 251 7.17 3.33 -13.62
N ILE A 252 8.37 2.71 -13.69
CA ILE A 252 8.51 1.28 -13.42
C ILE A 252 8.17 0.99 -11.95
N ILE A 253 7.19 0.11 -11.77
CA ILE A 253 6.83 -0.50 -10.48
C ILE A 253 7.42 -1.91 -10.40
N THR A 254 7.67 -2.39 -9.18
CA THR A 254 8.15 -3.75 -8.94
C THR A 254 7.00 -4.60 -8.42
N VAL A 255 6.77 -5.76 -9.05
CA VAL A 255 5.67 -6.68 -8.73
C VAL A 255 6.22 -8.09 -8.49
N PRO A 256 5.54 -8.96 -7.73
CA PRO A 256 5.88 -10.37 -7.64
C PRO A 256 5.86 -11.06 -9.02
N SER A 257 6.76 -12.02 -9.26
CA SER A 257 6.79 -12.77 -10.54
C SER A 257 5.50 -13.56 -10.83
N SER A 258 4.72 -13.91 -9.80
CA SER A 258 3.38 -14.49 -9.96
C SER A 258 2.41 -13.55 -10.69
N GLU A 259 2.49 -12.23 -10.50
CA GLU A 259 1.65 -11.26 -11.22
C GLU A 259 1.88 -11.33 -12.73
N LEU A 260 3.12 -11.56 -13.16
CA LEU A 260 3.44 -11.75 -14.58
C LEU A 260 2.93 -13.08 -15.17
N THR A 261 2.58 -14.07 -14.36
CA THR A 261 1.99 -15.32 -14.88
C THR A 261 0.52 -15.17 -15.28
N ARG A 262 -0.15 -14.09 -14.84
CA ARG A 262 -1.54 -13.77 -15.19
C ARG A 262 -1.72 -13.22 -16.61
N TYR A 263 -0.65 -12.70 -17.19
CA TYR A 263 -0.67 -12.00 -18.48
C TYR A 263 -0.07 -12.88 -19.59
N ASP A 264 -0.83 -12.99 -20.69
CA ASP A 264 -0.34 -13.62 -21.91
C ASP A 264 0.91 -12.90 -22.45
N GLU A 265 1.83 -13.66 -23.05
CA GLU A 265 3.00 -13.08 -23.73
C GLU A 265 2.54 -12.26 -24.95
N GLY A 266 2.74 -10.95 -24.88
CA GLY A 266 2.57 -10.03 -26.00
C GLY A 266 3.88 -9.79 -26.74
N LYS A 267 3.81 -9.28 -27.96
CA LYS A 267 5.03 -9.03 -28.76
C LYS A 267 5.97 -8.05 -28.07
N ASN A 268 7.22 -8.48 -27.96
CA ASN A 268 8.33 -7.70 -27.43
C ASN A 268 8.45 -6.31 -28.07
N LEU A 269 8.70 -5.31 -27.24
CA LEU A 269 9.05 -3.97 -27.64
C LEU A 269 10.58 -3.89 -27.81
N SER A 270 11.04 -4.00 -29.05
CA SER A 270 12.46 -3.93 -29.43
C SER A 270 12.85 -2.63 -30.14
N LEU A 271 11.91 -2.04 -30.89
CA LEU A 271 12.17 -0.89 -31.75
C LEU A 271 11.91 0.44 -31.00
N PRO A 272 12.89 1.38 -31.00
CA PRO A 272 12.70 2.72 -30.47
C PRO A 272 11.55 3.45 -31.17
N ASN A 273 10.83 4.27 -30.42
CA ASN A 273 9.78 5.09 -31.01
C ASN A 273 10.38 6.18 -31.92
N TYR A 274 9.64 6.55 -32.98
CA TYR A 274 10.08 7.44 -34.06
C TYR A 274 11.28 6.95 -34.89
N SER A 275 11.68 5.68 -34.75
CA SER A 275 12.62 5.06 -35.68
C SER A 275 12.05 5.01 -37.11
N ILE A 276 12.92 5.26 -38.08
CA ILE A 276 12.65 4.89 -39.47
C ILE A 276 13.03 3.42 -39.64
N LEU A 277 12.08 2.64 -40.14
CA LEU A 277 12.26 1.23 -40.44
C LEU A 277 12.18 0.99 -41.94
N LYS A 278 12.81 -0.08 -42.41
CA LYS A 278 12.72 -0.50 -43.81
C LYS A 278 12.49 -2.00 -43.90
N ASN A 279 11.39 -2.39 -44.54
CA ASN A 279 11.14 -3.78 -44.92
C ASN A 279 11.08 -3.88 -46.44
N ASN A 280 11.99 -4.66 -47.02
CA ASN A 280 12.19 -4.74 -48.48
C ASN A 280 12.45 -3.35 -49.09
N ASN A 281 11.52 -2.86 -49.93
CA ASN A 281 11.61 -1.56 -50.59
C ASN A 281 10.73 -0.48 -49.93
N THR A 282 10.02 -0.80 -48.85
CA THR A 282 9.09 0.13 -48.18
C THR A 282 9.72 0.67 -46.91
N TYR A 283 9.71 2.00 -46.77
CA TYR A 283 10.09 2.70 -45.55
C TYR A 283 8.86 2.94 -44.68
N TYR A 284 9.04 2.91 -43.36
CA TYR A 284 8.01 3.17 -42.36
C TYR A 284 8.54 4.09 -41.29
N LEU A 285 7.71 5.00 -40.77
CA LEU A 285 7.93 5.67 -39.49
C LEU A 285 7.20 4.88 -38.41
N LEU A 286 7.92 4.46 -37.37
CA LEU A 286 7.31 3.86 -36.18
C LEU A 286 6.78 4.96 -35.25
N ASP A 287 5.48 4.94 -35.00
CA ASP A 287 4.75 5.98 -34.27
C ASP A 287 3.91 5.28 -33.18
N TYR A 288 4.58 5.05 -32.04
CA TYR A 288 4.19 4.18 -30.94
C TYR A 288 3.88 2.74 -31.37
N ASP A 289 2.61 2.34 -31.36
CA ASP A 289 2.16 1.01 -31.80
C ASP A 289 1.65 1.02 -33.25
N THR A 290 1.79 2.14 -33.98
CA THR A 290 1.44 2.26 -35.39
C THR A 290 2.67 2.34 -36.29
N LEU A 291 2.61 1.70 -37.46
CA LEU A 291 3.58 1.84 -38.55
C LEU A 291 3.01 2.66 -39.68
N ARG A 292 3.61 3.82 -39.92
CA ARG A 292 3.19 4.75 -40.98
C ARG A 292 4.06 4.54 -42.21
N PRO A 293 3.59 3.89 -43.29
CA PRO A 293 4.39 3.70 -44.50
C PRO A 293 4.61 5.02 -45.22
N PHE A 294 5.81 5.25 -45.75
CA PHE A 294 6.05 6.31 -46.72
C PHE A 294 5.51 5.89 -48.09
N GLU A 295 4.81 6.79 -48.78
CA GLU A 295 4.25 6.55 -50.12
C GLU A 295 5.33 6.12 -51.14
N SER A 296 6.54 6.68 -51.02
CA SER A 296 7.70 6.25 -51.81
C SER A 296 9.02 6.67 -51.16
N ALA A 297 10.13 6.07 -51.62
CA ALA A 297 11.48 6.50 -51.26
C ALA A 297 11.78 7.97 -51.62
N ASN A 298 11.09 8.52 -52.64
CA ASN A 298 11.20 9.93 -52.99
C ASN A 298 10.55 10.83 -51.93
N VAL A 299 9.40 10.43 -51.36
CA VAL A 299 8.75 11.16 -50.26
C VAL A 299 9.60 11.11 -48.99
N PHE A 300 10.12 9.92 -48.66
CA PHE A 300 11.10 9.75 -47.57
C PHE A 300 12.28 10.74 -47.67
N SER A 301 12.91 10.78 -48.85
CA SER A 301 14.06 11.66 -49.11
C SER A 301 13.68 13.14 -49.14
N ALA A 302 12.53 13.49 -49.71
CA ALA A 302 12.06 14.88 -49.83
C ALA A 302 11.67 15.49 -48.48
N LEU A 303 11.28 14.67 -47.50
CA LEU A 303 11.02 15.09 -46.12
C LEU A 303 12.31 15.22 -45.28
N GLY A 304 13.49 14.99 -45.88
CA GLY A 304 14.78 15.26 -45.25
C GLY A 304 15.31 14.16 -44.32
N TYR A 305 14.71 12.98 -44.34
CA TYR A 305 15.21 11.84 -43.56
C TYR A 305 16.52 11.29 -44.12
N ASN A 306 17.44 10.94 -43.23
CA ASN A 306 18.74 10.40 -43.60
C ASN A 306 18.65 8.87 -43.82
N PRO A 307 19.08 8.32 -44.97
CA PRO A 307 19.20 6.88 -45.18
C PRO A 307 20.07 6.16 -44.14
N ASP A 308 21.05 6.83 -43.52
CA ASP A 308 21.92 6.23 -42.50
C ASP A 308 21.21 6.02 -41.14
N GLU A 309 20.04 6.61 -40.94
CA GLU A 309 19.22 6.48 -39.72
C GLU A 309 18.15 5.36 -39.83
N VAL A 310 18.17 4.61 -40.94
CA VAL A 310 17.20 3.57 -41.26
C VAL A 310 17.58 2.24 -40.61
N ILE A 311 16.62 1.63 -39.91
CA ILE A 311 16.73 0.28 -39.36
C ILE A 311 16.11 -0.71 -40.36
N ASP A 312 16.93 -1.53 -41.04
CA ASP A 312 16.42 -2.66 -41.83
C ASP A 312 15.76 -3.70 -40.90
N VAL A 313 14.53 -4.11 -41.21
CA VAL A 313 13.70 -5.02 -40.41
C VAL A 313 13.04 -6.09 -41.27
N THR A 314 12.79 -7.27 -40.70
CA THR A 314 12.03 -8.34 -41.32
C THR A 314 10.53 -8.13 -41.16
N SER A 315 9.71 -8.82 -41.95
CA SER A 315 8.25 -8.75 -41.82
C SER A 315 7.75 -9.34 -40.48
N GLY A 316 8.56 -10.22 -39.86
CA GLY A 316 8.29 -10.74 -38.52
C GLY A 316 8.49 -9.69 -37.43
N ASP A 317 9.45 -8.78 -37.57
CA ASP A 317 9.67 -7.70 -36.60
C ASP A 317 8.49 -6.72 -36.58
N ILE A 318 7.94 -6.40 -37.77
CA ILE A 318 6.90 -5.38 -37.92
C ILE A 318 5.45 -5.89 -37.92
N GLY A 319 5.21 -7.20 -38.03
CA GLY A 319 3.89 -7.78 -38.37
C GLY A 319 2.71 -7.56 -37.41
N ASP A 320 2.92 -7.04 -36.20
CA ASP A 320 1.88 -6.90 -35.16
C ASP A 320 1.62 -5.42 -34.81
N TYR A 321 2.32 -4.49 -35.45
CA TYR A 321 2.03 -3.07 -35.35
C TYR A 321 0.86 -2.71 -36.26
N GLU A 322 -0.02 -1.82 -35.81
CA GLU A 322 -1.15 -1.37 -36.63
C GLU A 322 -0.68 -0.51 -37.81
N LEU A 323 -1.21 -0.71 -39.01
CA LEU A 323 -0.87 0.13 -40.15
C LEU A 323 -1.54 1.51 -40.02
N GLY A 324 -0.70 2.52 -39.78
CA GLY A 324 -1.10 3.92 -39.67
C GLY A 324 -1.26 4.63 -41.03
N LYS A 325 -1.57 5.93 -40.97
CA LYS A 325 -1.73 6.76 -42.17
C LYS A 325 -0.44 6.84 -42.99
N ILE A 326 -0.57 6.64 -44.31
CA ILE A 326 0.52 6.81 -45.29
C ILE A 326 1.10 8.22 -45.19
N ILE A 327 2.43 8.33 -45.22
CA ILE A 327 3.17 9.60 -45.29
C ILE A 327 3.39 9.96 -46.76
N THR A 328 2.73 11.03 -47.19
CA THR A 328 2.70 11.58 -48.56
C THR A 328 3.44 12.92 -48.63
N SER A 329 3.80 13.38 -49.84
CA SER A 329 4.63 14.60 -50.01
C SER A 329 3.99 15.92 -49.52
N ASN A 330 2.69 15.92 -49.23
CA ASN A 330 1.97 17.08 -48.68
C ASN A 330 1.88 17.09 -47.15
N ILE A 331 2.37 16.06 -46.46
CA ILE A 331 2.42 15.99 -45.00
C ILE A 331 3.67 16.72 -44.51
N SER A 332 3.50 17.75 -43.68
CA SER A 332 4.61 18.33 -42.91
C SER A 332 4.79 17.60 -41.57
N ARG A 333 5.98 17.59 -40.96
CA ARG A 333 6.16 17.18 -39.54
C ARG A 333 5.47 15.85 -39.15
N PRO A 334 5.76 14.71 -39.80
CA PRO A 334 5.09 13.43 -39.50
C PRO A 334 5.36 12.90 -38.07
N THR A 335 6.44 13.32 -37.41
CA THR A 335 6.72 13.06 -35.98
C THR A 335 6.05 14.07 -35.04
N GLY A 336 5.70 15.25 -35.55
CA GLY A 336 5.13 16.38 -34.83
C GLY A 336 6.15 17.33 -34.18
N GLU A 337 5.68 18.53 -33.82
CA GLU A 337 6.42 19.61 -33.18
C GLU A 337 5.57 20.27 -32.08
N LEU A 338 6.19 20.86 -31.06
CA LEU A 338 5.52 21.75 -30.11
C LEU A 338 5.58 23.20 -30.59
N TRP A 339 4.44 23.86 -30.67
CA TRP A 339 4.31 25.26 -31.10
C TRP A 339 3.66 26.10 -29.98
N ARG A 340 4.24 27.25 -29.65
CA ARG A 340 3.63 28.24 -28.76
C ARG A 340 3.22 29.46 -29.57
N VAL A 341 1.93 29.82 -29.51
CA VAL A 341 1.42 31.02 -30.19
C VAL A 341 1.83 32.26 -29.38
N ILE A 342 2.58 33.17 -30.02
CA ILE A 342 3.22 34.32 -29.37
C ILE A 342 2.19 35.25 -28.73
N GLU A 343 1.05 35.44 -29.39
CA GLU A 343 0.01 36.41 -29.06
C GLU A 343 -0.80 36.07 -27.80
N ASN A 344 -1.03 34.78 -27.52
CA ASN A 344 -1.84 34.30 -26.39
C ASN A 344 -1.12 33.31 -25.46
N LYS A 345 0.13 32.94 -25.78
CA LYS A 345 0.97 31.96 -25.08
C LYS A 345 0.44 30.52 -25.04
N GLN A 346 -0.64 30.24 -25.77
CA GLN A 346 -1.24 28.91 -25.88
C GLN A 346 -0.27 27.94 -26.56
N LEU A 347 -0.19 26.73 -26.01
CA LEU A 347 0.64 25.65 -26.52
C LEU A 347 -0.19 24.69 -27.38
N TYR A 348 0.40 24.22 -28.47
CA TYR A 348 -0.17 23.27 -29.41
C TYR A 348 0.87 22.21 -29.78
N PHE A 349 0.40 20.98 -30.04
CA PHE A 349 1.19 19.98 -30.77
C PHE A 349 0.74 19.96 -32.22
N VAL A 350 1.67 20.21 -33.15
CA VAL A 350 1.39 20.24 -34.59
C VAL A 350 2.01 19.00 -35.21
N LYS A 351 1.19 18.13 -35.79
CA LYS A 351 1.60 16.88 -36.42
C LYS A 351 0.85 16.68 -37.73
N ASP A 352 1.54 16.18 -38.73
CA ASP A 352 1.07 16.21 -40.12
C ASP A 352 0.70 17.66 -40.51
N ASN A 353 -0.57 17.89 -40.87
CA ASN A 353 -1.12 19.23 -41.12
C ASN A 353 -2.26 19.56 -40.13
N THR A 354 -2.19 19.01 -38.92
CA THR A 354 -3.19 19.17 -37.86
C THR A 354 -2.55 19.73 -36.59
N TYR A 355 -3.22 20.67 -35.93
CA TYR A 355 -2.78 21.23 -34.66
C TYR A 355 -3.76 20.89 -33.53
N HIS A 356 -3.20 20.40 -32.44
CA HIS A 356 -3.92 19.87 -31.29
C HIS A 356 -3.65 20.78 -30.08
N PRO A 357 -4.67 21.37 -29.44
CA PRO A 357 -4.46 22.22 -28.27
C PRO A 357 -3.94 21.43 -27.07
N ILE A 358 -3.07 22.05 -26.29
CA ILE A 358 -2.55 21.50 -25.03
C ILE A 358 -3.09 22.37 -23.89
N TYR A 359 -4.06 21.85 -23.12
CA TYR A 359 -4.73 22.62 -22.06
C TYR A 359 -3.89 22.80 -20.79
N ASP A 360 -2.83 22.01 -20.60
CA ASP A 360 -1.85 22.19 -19.53
C ASP A 360 -0.43 21.92 -20.07
N PRO A 361 0.55 22.83 -19.89
CA PRO A 361 1.93 22.61 -20.32
C PRO A 361 2.55 21.30 -19.83
N ILE A 362 2.13 20.79 -18.67
CA ILE A 362 2.64 19.55 -18.07
C ILE A 362 2.33 18.33 -18.97
N ILE A 363 1.24 18.36 -19.75
CA ILE A 363 0.96 17.34 -20.76
C ILE A 363 2.07 17.28 -21.81
N ALA A 364 2.61 18.43 -22.21
CA ALA A 364 3.71 18.48 -23.19
C ALA A 364 5.03 18.03 -22.59
N GLU A 365 5.32 18.42 -21.35
CA GLU A 365 6.53 18.01 -20.62
C GLU A 365 6.57 16.50 -20.38
N ASN A 366 5.41 15.89 -20.11
CA ASN A 366 5.24 14.44 -19.96
C ASN A 366 5.28 13.70 -21.31
N ASN A 367 4.41 14.05 -22.26
CA ASN A 367 4.27 13.33 -23.52
C ASN A 367 5.46 13.53 -24.48
N TYR A 368 6.12 14.69 -24.45
CA TYR A 368 7.11 15.11 -25.45
C TYR A 368 8.42 15.55 -24.79
N LYS A 369 8.83 14.80 -23.77
CA LYS A 369 10.04 15.03 -22.97
C LYS A 369 11.26 15.37 -23.84
N GLY A 370 11.79 16.57 -23.67
CA GLY A 370 12.94 17.09 -24.42
C GLY A 370 12.59 17.95 -25.66
N MET A 371 11.37 17.91 -26.18
CA MET A 371 10.93 18.86 -27.21
C MET A 371 10.79 20.27 -26.60
N ARG A 372 11.31 21.28 -27.31
CA ARG A 372 11.15 22.69 -26.93
C ARG A 372 10.10 23.34 -27.83
N PRO A 373 9.14 24.10 -27.27
CA PRO A 373 8.18 24.83 -28.08
C PRO A 373 8.85 25.85 -29.02
N ILE A 374 8.42 25.88 -30.28
CA ILE A 374 8.77 26.89 -31.27
C ILE A 374 7.76 28.04 -31.14
N GLU A 375 8.24 29.27 -30.94
CA GLU A 375 7.38 30.46 -30.90
C GLU A 375 6.91 30.81 -32.33
N VAL A 376 5.59 30.87 -32.54
CA VAL A 376 4.95 31.12 -33.84
C VAL A 376 3.86 32.19 -33.72
N LYS A 377 3.55 32.88 -34.83
CA LYS A 377 2.40 33.79 -34.90
C LYS A 377 1.12 33.02 -35.19
N ALA A 378 -0.01 33.49 -34.67
CA ALA A 378 -1.33 32.92 -34.95
C ALA A 378 -1.65 32.82 -36.45
N SER A 379 -1.13 33.72 -37.28
CA SER A 379 -1.30 33.68 -38.75
C SER A 379 -0.65 32.46 -39.42
N GLN A 380 0.34 31.82 -38.79
CA GLN A 380 0.99 30.61 -39.30
C GLN A 380 0.14 29.34 -39.08
N MET A 381 -0.95 29.44 -38.32
CA MET A 381 -1.90 28.34 -38.08
C MET A 381 -2.96 28.20 -39.18
N HIS A 382 -3.07 29.17 -40.10
CA HIS A 382 -4.22 29.30 -41.00
C HIS A 382 -4.42 28.11 -41.95
N ASP A 383 -3.32 27.53 -42.44
CA ASP A 383 -3.34 26.41 -43.38
C ASP A 383 -3.37 25.03 -42.68
N LEU A 384 -3.44 25.01 -41.34
CA LEU A 384 -3.50 23.80 -40.54
C LEU A 384 -4.94 23.49 -40.10
N THR A 385 -5.26 22.20 -39.97
CA THR A 385 -6.57 21.73 -39.49
C THR A 385 -6.57 21.71 -37.96
N TYR A 386 -7.63 22.22 -37.32
CA TYR A 386 -7.81 22.08 -35.87
C TYR A 386 -8.18 20.63 -35.51
N GLY A 387 -7.49 20.02 -34.55
CA GLY A 387 -7.74 18.67 -34.06
C GLY A 387 -8.14 18.63 -32.58
N ASP A 388 -8.49 17.42 -32.11
CA ASP A 388 -8.80 17.16 -30.70
C ASP A 388 -7.63 17.50 -29.77
N PRO A 389 -7.88 17.85 -28.49
CA PRO A 389 -6.82 18.17 -27.54
C PRO A 389 -5.84 17.01 -27.33
N VAL A 390 -4.57 17.36 -27.05
CA VAL A 390 -3.59 16.38 -26.59
C VAL A 390 -3.96 15.95 -25.17
N LEU A 391 -4.17 14.65 -24.99
CA LEU A 391 -4.40 14.01 -23.70
C LEU A 391 -3.11 13.40 -23.14
N LEU A 392 -3.05 13.15 -21.84
CA LEU A 392 -1.99 12.33 -21.23
C LEU A 392 -2.04 10.89 -21.77
N ARG A 393 -0.88 10.22 -21.82
CA ARG A 393 -0.78 8.81 -22.24
C ARG A 393 -1.13 7.84 -21.13
N ASP A 394 -1.53 6.65 -21.55
CA ASP A 394 -1.69 5.46 -20.71
C ASP A 394 -0.44 5.19 -19.87
N GLY A 395 -0.64 4.73 -18.63
CA GLY A 395 0.41 4.55 -17.62
C GLY A 395 0.76 5.82 -16.83
N THR A 396 0.24 7.00 -17.20
CA THR A 396 0.47 8.24 -16.46
C THR A 396 -0.34 8.30 -15.17
N LEU A 397 0.28 8.71 -14.06
CA LEU A 397 -0.38 8.99 -12.79
C LEU A 397 -0.62 10.50 -12.64
N VAL A 398 -1.86 10.88 -12.33
CA VAL A 398 -2.28 12.30 -12.37
C VAL A 398 -3.20 12.69 -11.21
N GLY A 399 -2.89 13.83 -10.60
CA GLY A 399 -3.78 14.58 -9.71
C GLY A 399 -4.36 15.79 -10.46
N ILE A 400 -5.57 16.21 -10.12
CA ILE A 400 -6.20 17.42 -10.67
C ILE A 400 -6.17 18.50 -9.58
N THR A 401 -5.54 19.63 -9.86
CA THR A 401 -5.42 20.76 -8.92
C THR A 401 -6.79 21.22 -8.43
N GLY A 402 -6.97 21.31 -7.10
CA GLY A 402 -8.26 21.57 -6.47
C GLY A 402 -9.10 20.33 -6.16
N SER A 403 -8.64 19.14 -6.54
CA SER A 403 -9.23 17.84 -6.18
C SER A 403 -8.28 17.06 -5.26
N ASN A 404 -8.86 16.25 -4.36
CA ASN A 404 -8.13 15.28 -3.54
C ASN A 404 -8.04 13.88 -4.20
N LYS A 405 -8.40 13.78 -5.48
CA LYS A 405 -8.49 12.53 -6.22
C LYS A 405 -7.28 12.31 -7.12
N ILE A 406 -6.71 11.11 -7.05
CA ILE A 406 -5.62 10.64 -7.91
C ILE A 406 -6.19 9.67 -8.94
N TYR A 407 -5.65 9.69 -10.15
CA TYR A 407 -6.07 8.84 -11.27
C TYR A 407 -4.87 8.18 -11.94
N ALA A 408 -5.06 6.99 -12.47
CA ALA A 408 -4.21 6.47 -13.55
C ALA A 408 -4.90 6.74 -14.90
N ILE A 409 -4.11 7.04 -15.92
CA ILE A 409 -4.60 7.09 -17.30
C ILE A 409 -4.45 5.70 -17.91
N ALA A 410 -5.54 5.17 -18.48
CA ALA A 410 -5.57 3.92 -19.21
C ALA A 410 -6.72 3.91 -20.23
N ASN A 411 -6.45 3.39 -21.43
CA ASN A 411 -7.33 3.45 -22.60
C ASN A 411 -7.76 4.90 -22.95
N GLY A 412 -6.85 5.86 -22.77
CA GLY A 412 -7.09 7.31 -22.94
C GLY A 412 -8.00 7.95 -21.87
N LYS A 413 -8.51 7.16 -20.92
CA LYS A 413 -9.46 7.60 -19.88
C LYS A 413 -8.76 7.73 -18.54
N LYS A 414 -9.25 8.63 -17.69
CA LYS A 414 -8.83 8.70 -16.28
C LYS A 414 -9.64 7.69 -15.47
N GLN A 415 -8.95 6.80 -14.76
CA GLN A 415 -9.54 5.86 -13.82
C GLN A 415 -9.16 6.31 -12.41
N HIS A 416 -10.16 6.58 -11.57
CA HIS A 416 -9.94 7.07 -10.22
C HIS A 416 -9.30 5.97 -9.36
N ILE A 417 -8.15 6.23 -8.76
CA ILE A 417 -7.53 5.29 -7.82
C ILE A 417 -8.28 5.45 -6.50
N ALA A 418 -9.05 4.44 -6.09
CA ALA A 418 -10.14 4.62 -5.13
C ALA A 418 -9.71 5.18 -3.75
N ASN A 419 -8.50 4.86 -3.30
CA ASN A 419 -7.87 5.41 -2.09
C ASN A 419 -6.34 5.23 -2.12
N GLU A 420 -5.66 5.71 -1.08
CA GLU A 420 -4.20 5.59 -0.92
C GLU A 420 -3.70 4.14 -0.82
N GLN A 421 -4.43 3.24 -0.16
CA GLN A 421 -4.05 1.82 -0.09
C GLN A 421 -4.00 1.20 -1.49
N VAL A 422 -4.98 1.54 -2.34
CA VAL A 422 -5.02 1.14 -3.76
C VAL A 422 -3.81 1.69 -4.52
N PHE A 423 -3.46 2.94 -4.30
CA PHE A 423 -2.28 3.54 -4.91
C PHE A 423 -0.99 2.81 -4.52
N ASN A 424 -0.77 2.61 -3.22
CA ASN A 424 0.46 2.03 -2.68
C ASN A 424 0.64 0.55 -3.04
N GLY A 425 -0.41 -0.27 -2.92
CA GLY A 425 -0.32 -1.71 -3.23
C GLY A 425 -0.35 -2.05 -4.73
N LEU A 426 -0.63 -1.07 -5.61
CA LEU A 426 -0.29 -1.16 -7.04
C LEU A 426 1.20 -0.84 -7.29
N GLY A 427 2.01 -0.61 -6.25
CA GLY A 427 3.43 -0.25 -6.36
C GLY A 427 3.69 1.15 -6.91
N TYR A 428 2.65 1.97 -7.08
CA TYR A 428 2.79 3.35 -7.57
C TYR A 428 3.49 4.24 -6.55
N LYS A 429 4.18 5.27 -7.04
CA LYS A 429 5.02 6.17 -6.23
C LYS A 429 4.41 7.56 -6.24
N TRP A 430 4.17 8.15 -5.06
CA TRP A 430 3.55 9.48 -4.94
C TRP A 430 4.37 10.58 -5.66
N SER A 431 5.69 10.43 -5.68
CA SER A 431 6.63 11.29 -6.43
C SER A 431 6.43 11.29 -7.95
N ASN A 432 5.68 10.33 -8.49
CA ASN A 432 5.42 10.19 -9.93
C ASN A 432 4.09 10.80 -10.36
N ILE A 433 3.28 11.31 -9.43
CA ILE A 433 2.01 11.98 -9.73
C ILE A 433 2.33 13.35 -10.33
N ILE A 434 1.86 13.60 -11.55
CA ILE A 434 1.83 14.94 -12.14
C ILE A 434 0.51 15.65 -11.78
N TRP A 435 0.56 16.96 -11.55
CA TRP A 435 -0.61 17.76 -11.17
C TRP A 435 -1.03 18.67 -12.32
N ILE A 436 -2.22 18.44 -12.88
CA ILE A 436 -2.75 19.23 -14.01
C ILE A 436 -3.91 20.13 -13.57
N ASN A 437 -4.16 21.19 -14.33
CA ASN A 437 -5.34 22.04 -14.13
C ASN A 437 -6.67 21.32 -14.45
N GLU A 438 -7.77 21.91 -13.97
CA GLU A 438 -9.11 21.34 -14.10
C GLU A 438 -9.57 21.16 -15.57
N LEU A 439 -9.22 22.08 -16.47
CA LEU A 439 -9.61 22.00 -17.90
C LEU A 439 -8.96 20.80 -18.58
N ALA A 440 -7.67 20.57 -18.33
CA ALA A 440 -6.97 19.36 -18.77
C ALA A 440 -7.57 18.10 -18.12
N GLY A 441 -7.91 18.16 -16.84
CA GLY A 441 -8.59 17.09 -16.13
C GLY A 441 -9.95 16.72 -16.74
N ILE A 442 -10.76 17.70 -17.14
CA ILE A 442 -12.08 17.51 -17.76
C ILE A 442 -11.97 16.88 -19.17
N ALA A 443 -10.90 17.19 -19.92
CA ALA A 443 -10.70 16.65 -21.27
C ALA A 443 -10.54 15.10 -21.29
N HIS A 444 -10.07 14.51 -20.19
CA HIS A 444 -10.10 13.06 -20.01
C HIS A 444 -11.49 12.57 -19.56
N GLN A 445 -12.10 11.69 -20.36
CA GLN A 445 -13.27 10.92 -19.95
C GLN A 445 -12.95 10.09 -18.70
N THR A 446 -13.88 10.05 -17.75
CA THR A 446 -13.79 9.18 -16.57
C THR A 446 -14.18 7.75 -16.96
N ALA A 447 -13.36 6.78 -16.56
CA ALA A 447 -13.69 5.35 -16.57
C ALA A 447 -13.93 4.85 -15.13
N GLU A 448 -14.29 3.57 -14.98
CA GLU A 448 -14.49 2.97 -13.66
C GLU A 448 -13.27 3.17 -12.76
N PRO A 449 -13.47 3.39 -11.44
CA PRO A 449 -12.36 3.50 -10.50
C PRO A 449 -11.54 2.21 -10.44
N ILE A 450 -10.23 2.36 -10.25
CA ILE A 450 -9.34 1.25 -9.89
C ILE A 450 -9.51 0.98 -8.40
N TYR A 451 -9.71 -0.29 -8.08
CA TYR A 451 -9.67 -0.83 -6.73
C TYR A 451 -8.55 -1.87 -6.69
N LEU A 452 -7.85 -1.96 -5.56
CA LEU A 452 -6.98 -3.09 -5.30
C LEU A 452 -7.81 -4.24 -4.79
N ASN A 453 -7.44 -5.44 -5.18
CA ASN A 453 -7.65 -6.54 -4.26
C ASN A 453 -6.63 -6.45 -3.11
N SER A 454 -7.09 -6.59 -1.88
CA SER A 454 -6.24 -6.65 -0.68
C SER A 454 -5.48 -7.98 -0.59
N ALA A 455 -4.64 -8.28 -1.58
CA ALA A 455 -3.79 -9.47 -1.65
C ALA A 455 -2.31 -9.17 -1.99
N VAL A 456 -1.97 -7.93 -2.34
CA VAL A 456 -0.58 -7.53 -2.70
C VAL A 456 0.07 -6.58 -1.66
N VAL A 457 -0.66 -6.16 -0.62
CA VAL A 457 -0.14 -5.24 0.42
C VAL A 457 0.98 -5.89 1.26
N ASP A 458 0.87 -7.18 1.61
CA ASP A 458 1.85 -7.86 2.48
C ASP A 458 3.12 -8.35 1.76
N THR A 459 3.09 -8.53 0.43
CA THR A 459 4.26 -9.02 -0.33
C THR A 459 5.25 -7.91 -0.72
N ILE A 460 4.85 -6.64 -0.63
CA ILE A 460 5.73 -5.47 -0.89
C ILE A 460 6.12 -4.79 0.43
N ALA A 461 5.30 -4.88 1.47
CA ALA A 461 5.68 -4.49 2.84
C ALA A 461 6.73 -5.42 3.47
N ARG A 462 6.92 -6.63 2.90
CA ARG A 462 8.04 -7.54 3.21
C ARG A 462 9.14 -7.47 2.16
N VAL A 463 9.70 -6.27 1.95
CA VAL A 463 11.15 -6.22 1.74
C VAL A 463 11.76 -6.49 3.09
N ASP A 464 12.15 -7.75 3.28
CA ASP A 464 13.03 -8.28 4.33
C ASP A 464 13.59 -7.24 5.31
N ILE A 465 12.90 -7.04 6.43
CA ILE A 465 13.57 -7.30 7.71
C ILE A 465 13.43 -8.81 7.91
N THR A 466 14.38 -9.57 7.39
CA THR A 466 14.53 -10.98 7.75
C THR A 466 14.69 -11.09 9.26
N GLU A 467 14.41 -12.27 9.82
CA GLU A 467 14.88 -12.61 11.18
C GLU A 467 16.42 -12.56 11.32
N ASP A 468 17.16 -12.36 10.21
CA ASP A 468 18.60 -12.08 10.16
C ASP A 468 18.97 -10.58 10.25
N GLU A 469 18.10 -9.63 9.85
CA GLU A 469 18.39 -8.18 9.95
C GLU A 469 18.09 -7.59 11.32
N VAL A 470 17.10 -8.12 12.04
CA VAL A 470 17.17 -8.10 13.52
C VAL A 470 18.15 -9.19 13.91
N LYS A 471 19.46 -8.91 13.74
CA LYS A 471 20.49 -9.66 14.46
C LYS A 471 20.02 -9.78 15.90
N THR A 472 19.83 -11.01 16.35
CA THR A 472 19.40 -11.29 17.71
C THR A 472 20.45 -10.74 18.66
N ALA A 473 20.21 -9.51 19.13
CA ALA A 473 21.12 -8.84 20.04
C ALA A 473 21.23 -9.71 21.29
N SER A 474 22.42 -10.25 21.52
CA SER A 474 22.74 -10.83 22.81
C SER A 474 22.59 -9.70 23.84
N ALA A 475 21.72 -9.92 24.84
CA ALA A 475 21.38 -8.92 25.83
C ALA A 475 22.65 -8.25 26.39
N GLY A 476 22.74 -6.92 26.26
CA GLY A 476 23.88 -6.11 26.67
C GLY A 476 24.91 -5.73 25.60
N GLU A 477 24.74 -6.08 24.31
CA GLU A 477 25.61 -5.58 23.22
C GLU A 477 24.87 -4.61 22.27
N MET A 478 25.46 -3.44 22.03
CA MET A 478 24.91 -2.40 21.15
C MET A 478 24.84 -2.86 19.68
N ILE A 479 23.69 -2.68 19.04
CA ILE A 479 23.50 -2.93 17.62
C ILE A 479 24.29 -1.88 16.81
N VAL A 480 25.26 -2.36 16.03
CA VAL A 480 26.12 -1.55 15.15
C VAL A 480 25.94 -1.92 13.67
N THR A 481 25.93 -0.90 12.79
CA THR A 481 25.98 -1.05 11.35
C THR A 481 27.34 -1.63 10.96
N PRO A 482 27.39 -2.72 10.18
CA PRO A 482 28.65 -3.24 9.67
C PRO A 482 29.45 -2.18 8.90
N THR A 483 30.78 -2.14 9.08
CA THR A 483 31.65 -1.18 8.37
C THR A 483 31.51 -1.27 6.84
N SER A 484 31.19 -2.45 6.31
CA SER A 484 30.88 -2.69 4.89
C SER A 484 29.58 -2.07 4.39
N GLU A 485 28.65 -1.75 5.30
CA GLU A 485 27.34 -1.17 5.01
C GLU A 485 27.27 0.31 5.36
N THR A 486 28.33 0.86 5.94
CA THR A 486 28.39 2.25 6.38
C THR A 486 28.22 3.21 5.21
N LYS A 487 27.27 4.14 5.33
CA LYS A 487 26.88 5.08 4.27
C LYS A 487 26.72 6.48 4.83
N PHE A 488 27.25 7.45 4.09
CA PHE A 488 27.10 8.88 4.39
C PHE A 488 26.23 9.57 3.34
N ILE A 489 25.60 10.67 3.74
CA ILE A 489 24.88 11.61 2.88
C ILE A 489 25.39 13.01 3.23
N GLY A 490 25.65 13.83 2.21
CA GLY A 490 26.09 15.21 2.40
C GLY A 490 27.49 15.32 3.02
N PRO A 491 27.80 16.46 3.66
CA PRO A 491 29.05 16.62 4.41
C PRO A 491 29.16 15.62 5.58
N GLU A 492 30.35 15.09 5.78
CA GLU A 492 30.64 14.11 6.84
C GLU A 492 31.01 14.81 8.15
N PHE A 493 30.56 14.23 9.27
CA PHE A 493 30.93 14.58 10.64
C PHE A 493 31.58 13.36 11.28
N ASP A 494 32.75 13.55 11.89
CA ASP A 494 33.55 12.48 12.47
C ASP A 494 33.08 12.20 13.90
N THR A 495 32.60 10.99 14.16
CA THR A 495 31.94 10.59 15.42
C THR A 495 31.82 9.08 15.52
N ASP A 496 31.92 8.57 16.75
CA ASP A 496 31.63 7.17 17.09
C ASP A 496 30.12 6.87 17.18
N ILE A 497 29.25 7.90 17.14
CA ILE A 497 27.80 7.71 16.97
C ILE A 497 27.54 6.95 15.68
N ASP A 498 26.88 5.79 15.78
CA ASP A 498 26.77 4.89 14.65
C ASP A 498 25.70 5.32 13.62
N SER A 499 24.67 6.07 14.03
CA SER A 499 23.84 6.82 13.07
C SER A 499 23.51 8.23 13.54
N TYR A 500 23.70 9.20 12.63
CA TYR A 500 23.24 10.57 12.82
C TYR A 500 22.54 11.08 11.56
N LEU A 501 21.61 12.01 11.71
CA LEU A 501 20.90 12.71 10.64
C LEU A 501 20.79 14.19 11.00
N VAL A 502 21.04 15.05 10.01
CA VAL A 502 20.80 16.50 10.05
C VAL A 502 19.84 16.86 8.91
N ALA A 503 18.72 17.50 9.22
CA ALA A 503 17.74 17.95 8.24
C ALA A 503 17.23 19.37 8.52
N ASP A 504 16.75 20.04 7.48
CA ASP A 504 15.90 21.23 7.59
C ASP A 504 14.52 20.84 8.14
N TYR A 505 13.99 21.60 9.11
CA TYR A 505 12.74 21.25 9.81
C TYR A 505 11.51 21.31 8.91
N ASP A 506 11.33 22.41 8.17
CA ASP A 506 10.11 22.69 7.40
C ASP A 506 9.97 21.76 6.18
N SER A 507 11.05 21.65 5.40
CA SER A 507 11.08 20.85 4.17
C SER A 507 11.35 19.37 4.41
N LYS A 508 11.86 19.00 5.59
CA LYS A 508 12.45 17.68 5.90
C LYS A 508 13.63 17.32 4.99
N GLN A 509 14.23 18.28 4.29
CA GLN A 509 15.38 18.04 3.44
C GLN A 509 16.58 17.60 4.29
N ILE A 510 17.07 16.38 4.06
CA ILE A 510 18.26 15.85 4.72
C ILE A 510 19.50 16.54 4.14
N LEU A 511 20.27 17.18 5.02
CA LEU A 511 21.46 17.98 4.72
C LEU A 511 22.74 17.17 4.91
N ALA A 512 22.78 16.35 5.96
CA ALA A 512 23.86 15.42 6.25
C ALA A 512 23.36 14.16 6.98
N GLY A 513 24.12 13.07 6.96
CA GLY A 513 23.85 11.91 7.80
C GLY A 513 24.80 10.73 7.62
N LYS A 514 24.79 9.82 8.60
CA LYS A 514 25.51 8.54 8.66
C LYS A 514 24.51 7.43 8.99
N ASN A 515 24.51 6.35 8.21
CA ASN A 515 23.74 5.12 8.42
C ASN A 515 22.21 5.30 8.58
N ILE A 516 21.65 6.37 8.01
CA ILE A 516 20.30 6.86 8.34
C ILE A 516 19.13 5.95 7.94
N ASP A 517 19.40 4.90 7.16
CA ASP A 517 18.45 3.89 6.68
C ASP A 517 18.59 2.53 7.40
N TYR A 518 19.50 2.43 8.38
CA TYR A 518 19.74 1.23 9.17
C TYR A 518 18.71 1.11 10.30
N VAL A 519 18.13 -0.09 10.47
CA VAL A 519 17.06 -0.34 11.43
C VAL A 519 17.64 -0.57 12.83
N ARG A 520 17.10 0.10 13.85
CA ARG A 520 17.57 0.01 15.24
C ARG A 520 16.41 0.12 16.22
N PRO A 521 16.55 -0.41 17.45
CA PRO A 521 15.66 -0.11 18.55
C PRO A 521 15.59 1.41 18.81
N LEU A 522 14.39 1.92 18.96
CA LEU A 522 14.09 3.32 19.25
C LEU A 522 14.39 3.70 20.71
N ALA A 523 14.33 2.72 21.61
CA ALA A 523 14.22 2.98 23.04
C ALA A 523 13.12 4.04 23.30
N SER A 524 13.35 4.96 24.24
CA SER A 524 12.38 5.99 24.62
C SER A 524 11.99 7.02 23.54
N PHE A 525 12.54 6.95 22.32
CA PHE A 525 12.01 7.71 21.17
C PHE A 525 10.56 7.32 20.84
N THR A 526 10.14 6.08 21.11
CA THR A 526 8.74 5.63 21.04
C THR A 526 7.75 6.61 21.66
N LYS A 527 8.12 7.20 22.79
CA LYS A 527 7.25 8.06 23.59
C LYS A 527 6.76 9.31 22.85
N VAL A 528 7.47 9.77 21.82
CA VAL A 528 7.04 10.91 20.99
C VAL A 528 5.76 10.57 20.23
N LEU A 529 5.71 9.41 19.58
CA LEU A 529 4.51 8.96 18.88
C LEU A 529 3.39 8.60 19.85
N THR A 530 3.70 7.96 20.99
CA THR A 530 2.73 7.65 22.05
C THR A 530 2.03 8.93 22.55
N SER A 531 2.81 9.97 22.82
CA SER A 531 2.30 11.27 23.29
C SER A 531 1.46 11.97 22.24
N TYR A 532 1.96 12.04 20.99
CA TYR A 532 1.23 12.61 19.86
C TYR A 532 -0.13 11.92 19.66
N LEU A 533 -0.14 10.59 19.53
CA LEU A 533 -1.38 9.85 19.34
C LEU A 533 -2.32 9.90 20.55
N ALA A 534 -1.81 10.02 21.78
CA ALA A 534 -2.67 10.24 22.94
C ALA A 534 -3.44 11.57 22.81
N LEU A 535 -2.76 12.65 22.41
CA LEU A 535 -3.39 13.97 22.17
C LEU A 535 -4.39 13.91 21.01
N GLU A 536 -4.03 13.33 19.87
CA GLU A 536 -4.93 13.19 18.71
C GLU A 536 -6.16 12.31 18.99
N ASN A 537 -6.07 11.38 19.95
CA ASN A 537 -7.19 10.57 20.43
C ASN A 537 -7.97 11.21 21.59
N GLY A 538 -7.78 12.51 21.83
CA GLY A 538 -8.62 13.30 22.73
C GLY A 538 -8.24 13.22 24.21
N LEU A 539 -6.96 13.00 24.53
CA LEU A 539 -6.45 13.07 25.91
C LEU A 539 -6.77 14.42 26.56
N ASP A 540 -7.69 14.43 27.53
CA ASP A 540 -7.93 15.61 28.37
C ASP A 540 -6.80 15.79 29.39
N LEU A 541 -5.98 16.82 29.18
CA LEU A 541 -4.86 17.18 30.04
C LEU A 541 -5.27 17.69 31.42
N ASN A 542 -6.53 18.11 31.60
CA ASN A 542 -7.05 18.59 32.89
C ASN A 542 -7.63 17.46 33.76
N SER A 543 -7.94 16.31 33.16
CA SER A 543 -8.29 15.09 33.87
C SER A 543 -7.08 14.41 34.50
N SER A 544 -7.33 13.49 35.45
CA SER A 544 -6.29 12.72 36.14
C SER A 544 -6.47 11.22 35.93
N THR A 545 -5.37 10.50 35.73
CA THR A 545 -5.36 9.03 35.63
C THR A 545 -4.95 8.41 36.96
N ALA A 546 -5.71 7.41 37.42
CA ALA A 546 -5.36 6.62 38.59
C ALA A 546 -4.30 5.55 38.24
N TYR A 547 -3.25 5.42 39.06
CA TYR A 547 -2.25 4.36 38.87
C TYR A 547 -2.79 2.99 39.30
N ASN A 548 -2.81 2.04 38.36
CA ASN A 548 -3.15 0.65 38.58
C ASN A 548 -1.91 -0.22 38.26
N PRO A 549 -1.26 -0.87 39.25
CA PRO A 549 -0.05 -1.66 39.03
C PRO A 549 -0.27 -2.95 38.21
N SER A 550 -1.52 -3.37 37.98
CA SER A 550 -1.82 -4.49 37.07
C SER A 550 -1.85 -4.09 35.60
N LEU A 551 -2.05 -2.80 35.29
CA LEU A 551 -2.15 -2.27 33.92
C LEU A 551 -0.97 -1.37 33.53
N HIS A 552 -0.46 -0.57 34.48
CA HIS A 552 0.49 0.51 34.18
C HIS A 552 1.95 0.17 34.56
N LYS A 553 2.21 -1.06 35.02
CA LYS A 553 3.56 -1.51 35.38
C LYS A 553 4.43 -1.58 34.14
N SER A 554 5.59 -0.92 34.19
CA SER A 554 6.62 -0.95 33.14
C SER A 554 7.95 -1.39 33.72
N GLU A 555 8.94 -1.75 32.90
CA GLU A 555 10.30 -2.05 33.37
C GLU A 555 11.22 -0.84 33.25
N TYR A 556 12.16 -0.70 34.20
CA TYR A 556 13.11 0.43 34.30
C TYR A 556 12.45 1.83 34.33
N HIS A 557 13.20 2.89 34.67
CA HIS A 557 12.74 4.30 34.79
C HIS A 557 11.23 4.48 35.10
N ARG A 558 10.79 3.91 36.23
CA ARG A 558 9.38 3.83 36.63
C ARG A 558 8.96 5.10 37.35
N TYR A 559 7.72 5.53 37.13
CA TYR A 559 7.08 6.53 37.98
C TYR A 559 6.73 5.86 39.33
N ARG A 560 7.15 6.48 40.44
CA ARG A 560 7.16 5.84 41.78
C ARG A 560 5.93 6.21 42.62
N VAL A 561 4.77 6.22 41.97
CA VAL A 561 3.47 6.50 42.60
C VAL A 561 2.86 5.22 43.17
N ALA A 562 2.05 5.35 44.24
CA ALA A 562 1.40 4.20 44.85
C ALA A 562 0.03 3.87 44.21
N GLU A 563 -0.48 2.65 44.47
CA GLU A 563 -1.72 2.16 43.86
C GLU A 563 -2.94 3.03 44.22
N GLY A 564 -3.69 3.43 43.20
CA GLY A 564 -4.85 4.31 43.33
C GLY A 564 -4.53 5.82 43.27
N GLU A 565 -3.26 6.22 43.33
CA GLU A 565 -2.83 7.61 43.22
C GLU A 565 -3.26 8.22 41.87
N LYS A 566 -3.74 9.46 41.88
CA LYS A 566 -4.28 10.14 40.70
C LYS A 566 -3.38 11.29 40.29
N ILE A 567 -2.73 11.14 39.14
CA ILE A 567 -1.86 12.17 38.58
C ILE A 567 -2.55 12.82 37.39
N LYS A 568 -2.44 14.15 37.27
CA LYS A 568 -2.98 14.91 36.15
C LYS A 568 -2.34 14.47 34.82
N ASN A 569 -3.12 14.38 33.76
CA ASN A 569 -2.66 13.92 32.45
C ASN A 569 -1.58 14.84 31.84
N SER A 570 -1.64 16.15 32.11
CA SER A 570 -0.58 17.10 31.80
C SER A 570 0.76 16.70 32.44
N ASP A 571 0.76 16.36 33.73
CA ASP A 571 1.97 16.05 34.50
C ASP A 571 2.53 14.68 34.10
N LEU A 572 1.65 13.73 33.75
CA LEU A 572 2.03 12.46 33.14
C LEU A 572 2.69 12.64 31.76
N LEU A 573 2.22 13.60 30.96
CA LEU A 573 2.79 13.94 29.66
C LEU A 573 4.16 14.61 29.80
N ASP A 574 4.33 15.50 30.79
CA ASP A 574 5.62 16.04 31.21
C ASP A 574 6.59 14.92 31.64
N ALA A 575 6.19 14.05 32.57
CA ALA A 575 7.00 12.92 33.03
C ALA A 575 7.41 11.96 31.89
N LEU A 576 6.54 11.79 30.89
CA LEU A 576 6.79 10.95 29.72
C LEU A 576 7.82 11.59 28.76
N LEU A 577 7.70 12.88 28.47
CA LEU A 577 8.52 13.55 27.46
C LEU A 577 9.83 14.11 28.03
N ILE A 578 9.79 14.72 29.21
CA ILE A 578 10.91 15.44 29.85
C ILE A 578 11.87 14.45 30.51
N SER A 579 11.36 13.69 31.50
CA SER A 579 12.13 12.71 32.29
C SER A 579 12.17 11.31 31.69
N SER A 580 11.40 11.06 30.63
CA SER A 580 11.41 9.79 29.91
C SER A 580 10.92 8.57 30.73
N LEU A 581 10.05 8.78 31.73
CA LEU A 581 9.55 7.71 32.58
C LEU A 581 8.63 6.75 31.79
N ASN A 582 8.67 5.46 32.14
CA ASN A 582 7.99 4.40 31.38
C ASN A 582 6.53 4.19 31.81
N THR A 583 6.24 4.35 33.10
CA THR A 583 4.88 4.18 33.66
C THR A 583 3.83 5.14 33.06
N PRO A 584 4.10 6.45 32.84
CA PRO A 584 3.10 7.38 32.32
C PRO A 584 2.57 7.02 30.93
N ALA A 585 3.39 6.34 30.09
CA ALA A 585 2.95 5.88 28.77
C ALA A 585 1.69 5.01 28.87
N ARG A 586 1.74 4.00 29.74
CA ARG A 586 0.62 3.07 29.97
C ARG A 586 -0.56 3.73 30.66
N MET A 587 -0.30 4.65 31.62
CA MET A 587 -1.35 5.45 32.26
C MET A 587 -2.15 6.25 31.24
N LEU A 588 -1.47 7.03 30.39
CA LEU A 588 -2.13 7.85 29.36
C LEU A 588 -2.88 6.98 28.35
N VAL A 589 -2.26 5.90 27.85
CA VAL A 589 -2.87 4.96 26.90
C VAL A 589 -4.13 4.30 27.46
N SER A 590 -4.14 3.86 28.72
CA SER A 590 -5.30 3.25 29.36
C SER A 590 -6.47 4.21 29.63
N ASN A 591 -6.28 5.53 29.51
CA ASN A 591 -7.35 6.53 29.64
C ASN A 591 -8.07 6.80 28.30
N ILE A 592 -7.39 6.57 27.16
CA ILE A 592 -7.82 7.00 25.81
C ILE A 592 -7.96 5.86 24.79
N SER A 593 -7.88 4.60 25.22
CA SER A 593 -8.00 3.43 24.33
C SER A 593 -8.69 2.26 25.00
N ASP A 594 -9.27 1.37 24.18
CA ASP A 594 -9.89 0.11 24.62
C ASP A 594 -8.84 -0.98 25.00
N GLY A 595 -7.57 -0.60 25.22
CA GLY A 595 -6.47 -1.49 25.61
C GLY A 595 -5.14 -1.16 24.91
N GLU A 596 -4.02 -1.59 25.51
CA GLU A 596 -2.66 -1.35 24.97
C GLU A 596 -2.53 -1.84 23.53
N ASP A 597 -2.95 -3.08 23.22
CA ASP A 597 -2.92 -3.65 21.86
C ASP A 597 -3.66 -2.79 20.82
N ALA A 598 -4.80 -2.20 21.19
CA ALA A 598 -5.56 -1.32 20.32
C ALA A 598 -4.82 0.00 20.07
N PHE A 599 -4.09 0.51 21.07
CA PHE A 599 -3.23 1.67 20.92
C PHE A 599 -1.97 1.36 20.09
N ILE A 600 -1.33 0.20 20.27
CA ILE A 600 -0.20 -0.24 19.44
C ILE A 600 -0.63 -0.45 17.99
N THR A 601 -1.84 -0.93 17.75
CA THR A 601 -2.44 -0.97 16.41
C THR A 601 -2.56 0.44 15.82
N LYS A 602 -3.03 1.44 16.59
CA LYS A 602 -3.05 2.85 16.17
C LYS A 602 -1.65 3.40 15.90
N MET A 603 -0.64 3.08 16.72
CA MET A 603 0.76 3.50 16.50
C MET A 603 1.31 2.99 15.18
N ASN A 604 1.17 1.69 14.91
CA ASN A 604 1.62 1.09 13.65
C ASN A 604 0.84 1.63 12.44
N ASN A 605 -0.49 1.75 12.54
CA ASN A 605 -1.31 2.35 11.49
C ASN A 605 -0.91 3.81 11.20
N GLN A 606 -0.52 4.58 12.21
CA GLN A 606 -0.09 5.97 12.03
C GLN A 606 1.23 6.08 11.25
N VAL A 607 2.21 5.22 11.53
CA VAL A 607 3.50 5.26 10.82
C VAL A 607 3.42 4.63 9.44
N ILE A 608 2.58 3.61 9.24
CA ILE A 608 2.20 3.10 7.92
C ILE A 608 1.54 4.22 7.09
N GLY A 609 0.60 4.97 7.68
CA GLY A 609 -0.03 6.15 7.08
C GLY A 609 0.90 7.36 6.88
N TRP A 610 2.15 7.28 7.34
CA TRP A 610 3.23 8.23 7.02
C TRP A 610 4.28 7.64 6.08
N GLY A 611 4.06 6.43 5.55
CA GLY A 611 4.99 5.74 4.63
C GLY A 611 6.24 5.18 5.28
N LEU A 612 6.23 4.96 6.60
CA LEU A 612 7.41 4.55 7.39
C LEU A 612 7.46 3.03 7.53
N VAL A 613 7.92 2.37 6.46
CA VAL A 613 7.86 0.90 6.29
C VAL A 613 8.91 0.14 7.12
N LYS A 614 9.96 0.81 7.60
CA LYS A 614 10.97 0.24 8.50
C LYS A 614 10.70 0.55 9.99
N THR A 615 9.52 1.08 10.32
CA THR A 615 9.13 1.43 11.68
C THR A 615 8.08 0.47 12.22
N LYS A 616 8.31 -0.08 13.43
CA LYS A 616 7.39 -0.98 14.13
C LYS A 616 7.34 -0.61 15.62
N PHE A 617 6.16 -0.73 16.21
CA PHE A 617 5.95 -0.67 17.66
C PHE A 617 5.25 -1.93 18.16
N VAL A 618 5.66 -2.40 19.34
CA VAL A 618 5.01 -3.49 20.08
C VAL A 618 4.56 -3.07 21.49
N GLU A 619 5.08 -1.96 22.03
CA GLU A 619 4.67 -1.39 23.32
C GLU A 619 4.88 0.14 23.38
N PRO A 620 4.20 0.90 24.27
CA PRO A 620 4.09 2.35 24.13
C PRO A 620 5.20 3.15 24.84
N ALA A 621 6.11 2.49 25.56
CA ALA A 621 7.15 3.16 26.36
C ALA A 621 8.53 3.16 25.70
N GLY A 622 8.86 2.21 24.82
CA GLY A 622 10.21 2.09 24.26
C GLY A 622 11.15 1.28 25.16
N THR A 623 10.61 0.20 25.72
CA THR A 623 11.33 -0.82 26.51
C THR A 623 11.59 -2.11 25.72
N SER A 624 10.86 -2.36 24.62
CA SER A 624 11.12 -3.50 23.74
C SER A 624 12.16 -3.17 22.67
N LEU A 625 13.04 -4.13 22.36
CA LEU A 625 13.95 -4.06 21.22
C LEU A 625 13.22 -4.16 19.87
N GLU A 626 11.99 -4.68 19.86
CA GLU A 626 11.15 -4.72 18.66
C GLU A 626 10.49 -3.38 18.31
N ASN A 627 10.58 -2.37 19.20
CA ASN A 627 10.24 -1.00 18.84
C ASN A 627 11.37 -0.43 17.99
N VAL A 628 11.27 -0.55 16.66
CA VAL A 628 12.35 -0.20 15.73
C VAL A 628 11.98 0.92 14.77
N SER A 629 12.99 1.61 14.25
CA SER A 629 12.89 2.56 13.14
C SER A 629 14.27 2.80 12.52
N THR A 630 14.35 3.74 11.59
CA THR A 630 15.59 4.31 11.05
C THR A 630 15.66 5.81 11.37
N ALA A 631 16.84 6.43 11.36
CA ALA A 631 16.93 7.88 11.58
C ALA A 631 16.12 8.69 10.55
N ARG A 632 16.07 8.22 9.28
CA ARG A 632 15.27 8.84 8.21
C ARG A 632 13.77 8.78 8.49
N GLU A 633 13.25 7.65 8.93
CA GLU A 633 11.81 7.52 9.22
C GLU A 633 11.45 8.23 10.51
N TYR A 634 12.31 8.15 11.52
CA TYR A 634 12.10 8.83 12.79
C TYR A 634 12.10 10.36 12.67
N LEU A 635 12.85 10.95 11.73
CA LEU A 635 12.71 12.37 11.35
C LEU A 635 11.25 12.73 11.04
N THR A 636 10.54 11.88 10.30
CA THR A 636 9.13 12.12 9.96
C THR A 636 8.22 12.02 11.18
N ILE A 637 8.46 11.05 12.07
CA ILE A 637 7.72 10.92 13.33
C ILE A 637 7.90 12.16 14.18
N PHE A 638 9.15 12.59 14.38
CA PHE A 638 9.50 13.74 15.19
C PHE A 638 8.87 15.02 14.64
N VAL A 639 9.14 15.38 13.37
CA VAL A 639 8.61 16.60 12.73
C VAL A 639 7.09 16.61 12.64
N ASN A 640 6.43 15.47 12.39
CA ASN A 640 4.96 15.44 12.37
C ASN A 640 4.37 15.60 13.78
N SER A 641 4.98 14.97 14.79
CA SER A 641 4.52 15.05 16.18
C SER A 641 4.73 16.45 16.77
N THR A 642 5.88 17.08 16.51
CA THR A 642 6.20 18.43 17.03
C THR A 642 5.43 19.55 16.32
N LYS A 643 4.63 19.29 15.28
CA LYS A 643 3.66 20.27 14.77
C LYS A 643 2.50 20.52 15.71
N ASN A 644 2.20 19.58 16.61
CA ASN A 644 1.22 19.79 17.67
C ASN A 644 1.84 20.72 18.73
N VAL A 645 1.24 21.89 18.97
CA VAL A 645 1.81 22.92 19.87
C VAL A 645 1.94 22.40 21.31
N ILE A 646 1.02 21.55 21.77
CA ILE A 646 1.10 20.93 23.10
C ILE A 646 2.36 20.07 23.21
N MET A 647 2.71 19.31 22.16
CA MET A 647 3.98 18.55 22.15
C MET A 647 5.19 19.48 22.31
N GLN A 648 5.20 20.66 21.67
CA GLN A 648 6.27 21.65 21.83
C GLN A 648 6.33 22.20 23.27
N GLU A 649 5.19 22.59 23.84
CA GLU A 649 5.09 23.12 25.21
C GLU A 649 5.59 22.12 26.26
N HIS A 650 5.36 20.82 26.07
CA HIS A 650 5.84 19.77 26.95
C HIS A 650 7.32 19.40 26.68
N MET A 651 7.77 19.36 25.42
CA MET A 651 9.14 18.95 25.05
C MET A 651 10.22 20.06 25.14
N SER A 652 9.82 21.30 25.46
CA SER A 652 10.72 22.45 25.62
C SER A 652 11.11 22.75 27.08
N LYS A 653 10.38 22.19 28.05
CA LYS A 653 10.55 22.49 29.48
C LYS A 653 11.90 21.95 30.01
N PRO A 654 12.71 22.75 30.73
CA PRO A 654 13.95 22.29 31.35
C PRO A 654 13.71 21.39 32.58
N SER A 655 12.54 21.50 33.20
CA SER A 655 12.06 20.74 34.36
C SER A 655 10.55 20.86 34.46
N TYR A 656 9.93 19.99 35.26
CA TYR A 656 8.53 20.10 35.64
C TYR A 656 8.34 19.79 37.12
N GLU A 657 7.21 20.23 37.65
CA GLU A 657 6.72 19.93 39.00
C GLU A 657 5.36 19.24 38.86
N TYR A 658 5.06 18.31 39.76
CA TYR A 658 3.78 17.61 39.81
C TYR A 658 3.37 17.35 41.25
N THR A 659 2.06 17.21 41.50
CA THR A 659 1.54 16.95 42.84
C THR A 659 0.80 15.63 42.93
N GLU A 660 1.04 14.86 43.99
CA GLU A 660 0.23 13.69 44.36
C GLU A 660 -1.08 14.14 45.05
N ILE A 661 -2.21 13.51 44.73
CA ILE A 661 -3.54 13.89 45.24
C ILE A 661 -3.90 13.15 46.53
N LEU A 662 -3.40 11.92 46.75
CA LEU A 662 -3.62 11.18 48.00
C LEU A 662 -2.47 11.32 49.01
N ASP A 663 -1.32 11.90 48.61
CA ASP A 663 -0.15 12.18 49.45
C ASP A 663 0.26 10.99 50.34
N LEU A 664 0.75 9.93 49.69
CA LEU A 664 0.95 8.63 50.35
C LEU A 664 2.29 8.52 51.09
N ASN A 665 3.13 9.55 51.00
CA ASN A 665 4.46 9.65 51.63
C ASN A 665 4.58 10.87 52.58
N ASN A 666 3.55 11.75 52.65
CA ASN A 666 3.51 12.99 53.43
C ASN A 666 4.45 14.09 52.87
N ASP A 667 4.69 14.09 51.56
CA ASP A 667 5.43 15.06 50.75
C ASP A 667 4.81 15.12 49.33
N PRO A 668 3.77 15.95 49.12
CA PRO A 668 2.94 15.88 47.91
C PRO A 668 3.58 16.53 46.68
N ASP A 669 4.60 17.37 46.86
CA ASP A 669 5.20 18.20 45.81
C ASP A 669 6.47 17.55 45.25
N HIS A 670 6.42 17.11 44.00
CA HIS A 670 7.54 16.44 43.33
C HIS A 670 8.05 17.25 42.15
N SER A 671 9.34 17.11 41.83
CA SER A 671 9.96 17.73 40.65
C SER A 671 10.95 16.79 39.98
N ASP A 672 11.11 16.95 38.66
CA ASP A 672 12.14 16.27 37.89
C ASP A 672 12.59 17.11 36.68
N ILE A 673 13.73 16.75 36.10
CA ILE A 673 14.49 17.58 35.15
C ILE A 673 14.56 16.94 33.76
N HIS A 674 14.73 17.77 32.72
CA HIS A 674 14.84 17.26 31.36
C HIS A 674 16.03 16.34 31.19
N SER A 675 15.72 15.10 30.80
CA SER A 675 16.70 14.04 30.52
C SER A 675 17.76 14.47 29.49
N ASN A 676 17.45 15.39 28.58
CA ASN A 676 18.44 16.07 27.75
C ASN A 676 19.15 17.18 28.54
N LYS A 677 20.46 17.01 28.79
CA LYS A 677 21.30 18.03 29.43
C LYS A 677 21.28 19.37 28.69
N LEU A 678 21.29 19.34 27.35
CA LEU A 678 21.40 20.52 26.50
C LEU A 678 20.14 21.39 26.54
N ALA A 679 18.97 20.80 26.77
CA ALA A 679 17.70 21.51 26.92
C ALA A 679 17.51 22.16 28.31
N ARG A 680 18.41 21.89 29.27
CA ARG A 680 18.41 22.50 30.62
C ARG A 680 19.28 23.76 30.71
N THR A 681 20.01 24.08 29.66
CA THR A 681 21.00 25.17 29.64
C THR A 681 20.63 26.21 28.58
N THR A 682 20.80 27.49 28.91
CA THR A 682 20.64 28.58 27.93
C THR A 682 21.86 28.66 27.03
N HIS A 683 21.65 28.67 25.72
CA HIS A 683 22.70 28.77 24.71
C HIS A 683 22.62 30.11 23.97
N ASN A 684 23.76 30.72 23.66
CA ASN A 684 23.79 32.04 23.02
C ASN A 684 23.46 31.99 21.51
N ASN A 685 23.84 30.90 20.84
CA ASN A 685 23.84 30.80 19.38
C ASN A 685 22.61 30.07 18.82
N TYR A 686 21.87 29.35 19.65
CA TYR A 686 20.70 28.56 19.26
C TYR A 686 19.71 28.37 20.41
N THR A 687 18.52 27.88 20.06
CA THR A 687 17.46 27.49 21.00
C THR A 687 17.00 26.07 20.66
N ILE A 688 16.87 25.18 21.65
CA ILE A 688 16.26 23.85 21.46
C ILE A 688 14.76 24.00 21.70
N ILE A 689 13.94 23.78 20.67
CA ILE A 689 12.48 23.95 20.70
C ILE A 689 11.80 22.68 21.20
N ALA A 690 12.32 21.50 20.85
CA ALA A 690 11.83 20.23 21.35
C ALA A 690 12.97 19.21 21.38
N SER A 691 13.02 18.34 22.39
CA SER A 691 13.99 17.23 22.38
C SER A 691 13.47 15.95 23.03
N LYS A 692 14.05 14.81 22.64
CA LYS A 692 13.81 13.52 23.29
C LYS A 692 15.08 12.67 23.32
N THR A 693 15.34 12.07 24.47
CA THR A 693 16.39 11.07 24.71
C THR A 693 15.88 9.63 24.51
N GLY A 694 16.80 8.73 24.18
CA GLY A 694 16.61 7.28 24.15
C GLY A 694 17.84 6.57 24.73
N TYR A 695 17.62 5.44 25.41
CA TYR A 695 18.69 4.53 25.82
C TYR A 695 18.13 3.13 26.09
N LEU A 696 18.81 2.12 25.53
CA LEU A 696 18.87 0.72 25.94
C LEU A 696 20.31 0.28 25.66
N ASP A 697 20.83 -0.74 26.34
CA ASP A 697 22.21 -1.22 26.12
C ASP A 697 22.40 -1.65 24.66
N GLU A 698 21.38 -2.27 24.05
CA GLU A 698 21.36 -2.70 22.65
C GLU A 698 21.09 -1.55 21.65
N ALA A 699 20.49 -0.45 22.09
CA ALA A 699 20.18 0.71 21.25
C ALA A 699 21.31 1.75 21.21
N GLY A 700 22.19 1.72 22.21
CA GLY A 700 23.06 2.83 22.57
C GLY A 700 22.27 4.03 23.09
N SER A 701 22.96 5.14 23.36
CA SER A 701 22.28 6.40 23.63
C SER A 701 21.85 7.08 22.33
N GLY A 702 20.65 7.68 22.35
CA GLY A 702 20.11 8.46 21.25
C GLY A 702 19.53 9.79 21.73
N LEU A 703 19.65 10.80 20.90
CA LEU A 703 19.12 12.15 21.13
C LEU A 703 18.52 12.71 19.84
N THR A 704 17.27 13.13 19.90
CA THR A 704 16.62 13.92 18.85
C THR A 704 16.36 15.35 19.34
N MET A 705 16.60 16.34 18.50
CA MET A 705 16.44 17.76 18.82
C MET A 705 15.93 18.54 17.62
N TRP A 706 14.92 19.40 17.84
CA TRP A 706 14.59 20.50 16.94
C TRP A 706 15.27 21.76 17.49
N ILE A 707 16.12 22.37 16.68
CA ILE A 707 16.98 23.50 17.03
C ILE A 707 16.68 24.67 16.09
N GLU A 708 16.55 25.87 16.64
CA GLU A 708 16.57 27.12 15.87
C GLU A 708 17.89 27.84 16.09
N ARG A 709 18.53 28.32 15.01
CA ARG A 709 19.71 29.18 15.10
C ARG A 709 19.32 30.63 15.37
N ASN A 710 19.83 31.21 16.46
CA ASN A 710 19.44 32.53 16.93
C ASN A 710 19.83 33.69 15.97
N SER A 711 20.77 33.47 15.04
CA SER A 711 21.28 34.52 14.14
C SER A 711 20.44 34.77 12.89
N ASP A 712 19.73 33.75 12.39
CA ASP A 712 18.97 33.80 11.14
C ASP A 712 17.64 33.01 11.17
N HIS A 713 17.27 32.46 12.33
CA HIS A 713 16.07 31.65 12.56
C HIS A 713 15.95 30.41 11.65
N LYS A 714 17.05 29.90 11.09
CA LYS A 714 17.02 28.59 10.42
C LYS A 714 16.76 27.49 11.44
N GLN A 715 15.93 26.52 11.05
CA GLN A 715 15.48 25.45 11.93
C GLN A 715 15.94 24.08 11.41
N PHE A 716 16.57 23.33 12.31
CA PHE A 716 17.19 22.05 12.01
C PHE A 716 16.61 20.95 12.91
N VAL A 717 16.56 19.72 12.38
CA VAL A 717 16.39 18.51 13.18
C VAL A 717 17.68 17.72 13.17
N LEU A 718 18.16 17.39 14.38
CA LEU A 718 19.19 16.41 14.60
C LEU A 718 18.55 15.14 15.16
N VAL A 719 18.91 13.99 14.59
CA VAL A 719 18.58 12.66 15.15
C VAL A 719 19.89 11.89 15.29
N THR A 720 20.18 11.41 16.50
CA THR A 720 21.33 10.53 16.79
C THR A 720 20.85 9.23 17.41
N MET A 721 21.43 8.10 16.99
CA MET A 721 21.09 6.74 17.44
C MET A 721 22.38 5.90 17.48
N GLY A 722 22.53 5.01 18.47
CA GLY A 722 23.72 4.18 18.60
C GLY A 722 24.97 4.96 19.01
N ASN A 723 24.87 5.89 19.96
CA ASN A 723 26.06 6.40 20.68
C ASN A 723 26.53 5.32 21.69
N PRO A 724 27.76 4.78 21.57
CA PRO A 724 28.27 3.76 22.49
C PRO A 724 28.67 4.31 23.87
N ASP A 725 28.95 5.60 24.02
CA ASP A 725 29.35 6.19 25.29
C ASP A 725 28.14 6.79 26.02
N TYR A 726 27.61 6.05 27.01
CA TYR A 726 26.52 6.54 27.84
C TYR A 726 26.93 7.67 28.79
N GLU A 727 28.19 7.71 29.26
CA GLU A 727 28.64 8.72 30.22
C GLU A 727 28.81 10.09 29.54
N HIS A 728 29.38 10.11 28.33
CA HIS A 728 29.58 11.30 27.49
C HIS A 728 28.48 11.48 26.43
N ARG A 729 27.29 10.89 26.65
CA ARG A 729 26.18 10.79 25.67
C ARG A 729 25.64 12.10 25.08
N PHE A 730 26.04 13.25 25.60
CA PHE A 730 25.64 14.57 25.11
C PHE A 730 26.75 15.31 24.35
N ASP A 731 28.00 14.87 24.46
CA ASP A 731 29.16 15.62 23.98
C ASP A 731 29.26 15.53 22.44
N ASP A 732 29.17 14.33 21.86
CA ASP A 732 29.10 14.14 20.40
C ASP A 732 27.84 14.76 19.75
N PRO A 733 26.62 14.63 20.32
CA PRO A 733 25.45 15.33 19.81
C PRO A 733 25.51 16.87 19.93
N GLU A 734 26.19 17.41 20.94
CA GLU A 734 26.47 18.85 21.07
C GLU A 734 27.47 19.30 20.00
N ALA A 735 28.54 18.54 19.76
CA ALA A 735 29.50 18.81 18.69
C ALA A 735 28.86 18.71 17.28
N LEU A 736 27.96 17.76 17.04
CA LEU A 736 27.17 17.66 15.79
C LEU A 736 26.22 18.86 15.62
N LEU A 737 25.66 19.37 16.72
CA LEU A 737 24.82 20.57 16.73
C LEU A 737 25.66 21.79 16.36
N GLU A 738 26.79 22.04 17.04
CA GLU A 738 27.69 23.15 16.72
C GLU A 738 28.19 23.09 15.27
N TRP A 739 28.59 21.91 14.80
CA TRP A 739 28.97 21.68 13.41
C TRP A 739 27.83 21.98 12.43
N THR A 740 26.60 21.59 12.74
CA THR A 740 25.41 21.91 11.92
C THR A 740 25.24 23.43 11.78
N LEU A 741 25.40 24.17 12.88
CA LEU A 741 25.26 25.63 12.92
C LEU A 741 26.40 26.38 12.22
N ASP A 742 27.59 25.79 12.08
CA ASP A 742 28.68 26.34 11.25
C ASP A 742 28.48 26.00 9.76
N LYS A 743 27.93 24.82 9.46
CA LYS A 743 27.97 24.25 8.10
C LYS A 743 26.84 24.68 7.16
N PHE A 744 25.65 24.99 7.68
CA PHE A 744 24.41 25.16 6.89
C PHE A 744 23.67 26.47 7.16
#